data_AF-A0A9P9C8N0-F1
#
_entry.id   AF-A0A9P9C8N0-F1
#
_cell.length_a   1.000
_cell.length_b   1.000
_cell.length_c   1.000
_cell.angle_alpha   90.00
_cell.angle_beta   90.00
_cell.angle_gamma   90.00
#
_symmetry.space_group_name_H-M   'P 1'
#
loop_
_entity.id
_entity.type
_entity.pdbx_description
1 polymer ?
#
loop_
_entity_poly.entity_id
_entity_poly.type
_entity_poly.pdbx_seq_one_letter_code
_entity_poly.pdbx_strand_id
1 'polypeptide(L)'
;MESRCGACRRRFSKRSDTNRHIANSSACRKEIRRRLRTRLGQIHAELARHDSDSDPERLHEHDGLRASPRSPIVFQDWEEHPGSFTPPTFSTAFRSNPYRTTVEEASEEDEDAAVIKTFPAAGSTLGHTGAVRISEDFANLTADGPYGPWGESKTAWEFARWSKIEAVRDSSISRLLQIKDLQEILGAKSARDVNAAVDSLPAPAEFNHCEVSVDVVDTKFDLYYRDPLRVIADLLADPTFEGHLHFSPERHFTDSTQESRQYTGMHTGDWWWNAQTKLKSGRTVVPVILSTDKTQLTSFTGKQSCYPVYLTIGNIENHVRRQPSARAQRLIGYLPCGEVDAQLFHKCMAIICQSLFKPAKHGVKLVDSRGNVRRCHPLLAAYVADYPEQCLVACVRYGQACPRCSTLRPGFGDDSVGTLREQADTLATIHAANSPGHGEKGGMLTAAGLNDVPAPFWAEWRHANIHCALTSDILHQLVQGVGKHVVEWLLELAPERELDARMQRLPEAHGVRHFKNGVSILSNISGLEHKAIYAQILGCVHGLVPDNAVRAARALLDFLYTAQYENHSDATLDGLTTALSEFHKLKRVFSIEGVRTDFNLPKLHAMQHYIECIRLFGTTDGYNTEATERLHIDLAKHAFDATNKREFVAQMCRWLQRRETMHWFATYLAWKSNTIYDARLRPVATQVGGKPIVLAKRPQRPRVDLKDLAEENGVVNFKQVLEDFLRCWLDLARYRGWQMQLPDVHANAVRQLDAVQVWNHVTFSTPNTQTKDAPDVINKAYASASRSRFDTVLVKINGEDVAGVGGLEGTRVGQLRAIFKLPALHEHQVFGDQLPGPLAFVDWFTKPHTAADHVNGMYSLEKAYRADGRRESSIIELVDVRRACQLVPKFGTGQVDRKLRSNTILEGYDKFYLNQYLDKDAYRSMYWNDKI
;
A
#
# COMPACT_ATOMS: atom_id res chain seq x y z
N MET A 1 -29.55 22.77 -31.95
CA MET A 1 -28.96 23.83 -31.09
C MET A 1 -27.48 23.98 -31.45
N GLU A 2 -27.10 25.15 -31.98
CA GLU A 2 -25.69 25.48 -32.22
C GLU A 2 -24.92 25.54 -30.89
N SER A 3 -23.73 24.93 -30.85
CA SER A 3 -22.85 24.93 -29.69
C SER A 3 -21.73 25.95 -29.88
N ARG A 4 -21.38 26.72 -28.84
CA ARG A 4 -20.37 27.78 -28.91
C ARG A 4 -19.22 27.55 -27.93
N CYS A 5 -18.00 27.87 -28.34
CA CYS A 5 -16.84 27.86 -27.45
C CYS A 5 -16.97 28.96 -26.38
N GLY A 6 -16.84 28.59 -25.10
CA GLY A 6 -16.97 29.52 -23.98
C GLY A 6 -15.87 30.59 -23.90
N ALA A 7 -14.70 30.35 -24.51
CA ALA A 7 -13.60 31.32 -24.57
C ALA A 7 -13.71 32.24 -25.80
N CYS A 8 -13.56 31.69 -27.01
CA CYS A 8 -13.47 32.48 -28.24
C CYS A 8 -14.81 32.76 -28.94
N ARG A 9 -15.94 32.29 -28.38
CA ARG A 9 -17.30 32.47 -28.91
C ARG A 9 -17.56 31.86 -30.30
N ARG A 10 -16.62 31.14 -30.90
CA ARG A 10 -16.80 30.46 -32.19
C ARG A 10 -17.93 29.44 -32.11
N ARG A 11 -18.81 29.45 -33.12
CA ARG A 11 -19.99 28.57 -33.22
C ARG A 11 -19.67 27.29 -34.00
N PHE A 12 -20.31 26.20 -33.58
CA PHE A 12 -20.19 24.88 -34.16
C PHE A 12 -21.57 24.24 -34.26
N SER A 13 -21.81 23.49 -35.33
CA SER A 13 -23.07 22.80 -35.56
C SER A 13 -23.31 21.64 -34.57
N LYS A 14 -22.23 21.04 -34.02
CA LYS A 14 -22.29 19.94 -33.05
C LYS A 14 -21.43 20.22 -31.80
N ARG A 15 -21.88 19.74 -30.64
CA ARG A 15 -21.14 19.85 -29.36
C ARG A 15 -19.80 19.11 -29.38
N SER A 16 -19.72 17.99 -30.09
CA SER A 16 -18.48 17.24 -30.33
C SER A 16 -17.40 18.11 -30.98
N ASP A 17 -17.79 19.01 -31.88
CA ASP A 17 -16.85 19.86 -32.61
C ASP A 17 -16.41 21.05 -31.77
N THR A 18 -17.28 21.53 -30.87
CA THR A 18 -16.89 22.49 -29.82
C THR A 18 -15.86 21.87 -28.88
N ASN A 19 -16.07 20.62 -28.44
CA ASN A 19 -15.13 19.92 -27.56
C ASN A 19 -13.79 19.68 -28.26
N ARG A 20 -13.81 19.28 -29.54
CA ARG A 20 -12.60 19.10 -30.35
C ARG A 20 -11.84 20.41 -30.55
N HIS A 21 -12.55 21.52 -30.79
CA HIS A 21 -11.96 22.84 -30.86
C HIS A 21 -11.31 23.27 -29.54
N ILE A 22 -11.98 23.06 -28.41
CA ILE A 22 -11.42 23.36 -27.08
C ILE A 22 -10.18 22.49 -26.84
N ALA A 23 -10.24 21.19 -27.12
CA ALA A 23 -9.09 20.29 -26.99
C ALA A 23 -7.89 20.75 -27.84
N ASN A 24 -8.13 21.28 -29.05
CA ASN A 24 -7.07 21.66 -29.97
C ASN A 24 -6.56 23.11 -29.77
N SER A 25 -7.29 23.98 -29.08
CA SER A 25 -6.89 25.38 -28.82
C SER A 25 -6.41 25.57 -27.39
N SER A 26 -5.09 25.70 -27.21
CA SER A 26 -4.47 25.97 -25.90
C SER A 26 -4.96 27.28 -25.28
N ALA A 27 -5.14 28.34 -26.07
CA ALA A 27 -5.68 29.62 -25.61
C ALA A 27 -7.12 29.49 -25.10
N CYS A 28 -7.99 28.78 -25.81
CA CYS A 28 -9.37 28.56 -25.37
C CYS A 28 -9.45 27.67 -24.12
N ARG A 29 -8.60 26.64 -24.02
CA ARG A 29 -8.50 25.80 -22.81
C ARG A 29 -8.05 26.60 -21.60
N LYS A 30 -6.99 27.41 -21.72
CA LYS A 30 -6.48 28.26 -20.63
C LYS A 30 -7.54 29.25 -20.17
N GLU A 31 -8.20 29.93 -21.08
CA GLU A 31 -9.23 30.93 -20.73
C GLU A 31 -10.48 30.28 -20.11
N ILE A 32 -10.89 29.09 -20.57
CA ILE A 32 -11.99 28.35 -19.94
C ILE A 32 -11.61 27.89 -18.53
N ARG A 33 -10.39 27.35 -18.33
CA ARG A 33 -9.88 26.96 -16.99
C ARG A 33 -9.78 28.18 -16.06
N ARG A 34 -9.27 29.31 -16.54
CA ARG A 34 -9.18 30.57 -15.79
C ARG A 34 -10.57 31.04 -15.33
N ARG A 35 -11.55 31.08 -16.23
CA ARG A 35 -12.93 31.46 -15.90
C ARG A 35 -13.60 30.50 -14.92
N LEU A 36 -13.35 29.19 -15.08
CA LEU A 36 -13.84 28.18 -14.13
C LEU A 36 -13.21 28.38 -12.76
N ARG A 37 -11.92 28.69 -12.65
CA ARG A 37 -11.26 29.00 -11.37
C ARG A 37 -11.78 30.29 -10.75
N THR A 38 -11.94 31.37 -11.52
CA THR A 38 -12.53 32.61 -11.00
C THR A 38 -13.93 32.36 -10.48
N ARG A 39 -14.74 31.58 -11.22
CA ARG A 39 -16.10 31.24 -10.84
C ARG A 39 -16.16 30.30 -9.64
N LEU A 40 -15.26 29.32 -9.54
CA LEU A 40 -15.09 28.46 -8.36
C LEU A 40 -14.63 29.27 -7.14
N GLY A 41 -13.72 30.22 -7.31
CA GLY A 41 -13.30 31.13 -6.25
C GLY A 41 -14.43 32.06 -5.78
N GLN A 42 -15.26 32.55 -6.70
CA GLN A 42 -16.47 33.30 -6.38
C GLN A 42 -17.51 32.44 -5.68
N ILE A 43 -17.77 31.22 -6.17
CA ILE A 43 -18.68 30.25 -5.54
C ILE A 43 -18.18 29.88 -4.13
N HIS A 44 -16.88 29.64 -3.93
CA HIS A 44 -16.33 29.39 -2.60
C HIS A 44 -16.44 30.61 -1.67
N ALA A 45 -16.29 31.83 -2.20
CA ALA A 45 -16.47 33.06 -1.43
C ALA A 45 -17.95 33.41 -1.16
N GLU A 46 -18.87 32.89 -1.98
CA GLU A 46 -20.32 32.98 -1.80
C GLU A 46 -20.80 31.91 -0.80
N LEU A 47 -20.30 30.68 -0.89
CA LEU A 47 -20.54 29.60 0.08
C LEU A 47 -20.01 29.96 1.47
N ALA A 48 -18.83 30.58 1.56
CA ALA A 48 -18.27 31.07 2.83
C ALA A 48 -19.05 32.24 3.45
N ARG A 49 -19.90 32.95 2.67
CA ARG A 49 -20.80 34.00 3.15
C ARG A 49 -22.19 33.45 3.51
N HIS A 50 -22.64 32.42 2.82
CA HIS A 50 -23.92 31.74 3.07
C HIS A 50 -23.92 30.84 4.31
N ASP A 51 -22.77 30.47 4.88
CA ASP A 51 -22.70 29.80 6.19
C ASP A 51 -23.02 30.72 7.39
N SER A 52 -23.25 32.02 7.16
CA SER A 52 -23.62 32.98 8.22
C SER A 52 -25.12 33.28 8.32
N ASP A 53 -25.95 32.80 7.38
CA ASP A 53 -27.41 32.96 7.39
C ASP A 53 -28.09 31.68 6.91
N SER A 54 -28.90 31.09 7.79
CA SER A 54 -29.60 29.81 7.69
C SER A 54 -30.68 29.74 6.60
N ASP A 55 -30.62 28.73 5.70
CA ASP A 55 -31.79 28.02 5.11
C ASP A 55 -31.34 26.71 4.39
N PRO A 56 -31.87 25.49 4.67
CA PRO A 56 -31.25 24.19 4.29
C PRO A 56 -31.51 23.68 2.86
N GLU A 57 -32.29 24.34 2.00
CA GLU A 57 -32.86 23.69 0.81
C GLU A 57 -32.02 23.72 -0.50
N ARG A 58 -30.77 24.22 -0.55
CA ARG A 58 -30.13 24.52 -1.86
C ARG A 58 -28.68 24.07 -2.14
N LEU A 59 -28.12 23.09 -1.43
CA LEU A 59 -26.69 22.72 -1.58
C LEU A 59 -26.35 21.53 -2.49
N HIS A 60 -27.25 20.99 -3.33
CA HIS A 60 -26.99 19.77 -4.10
C HIS A 60 -27.17 19.83 -5.63
N GLU A 61 -26.98 21.00 -6.24
CA GLU A 61 -26.83 21.10 -7.69
C GLU A 61 -25.55 21.86 -8.03
N HIS A 62 -24.40 21.19 -8.12
CA HIS A 62 -23.33 21.45 -9.11
C HIS A 62 -22.08 20.60 -8.82
N ASP A 63 -22.16 19.29 -9.07
CA ASP A 63 -20.98 18.52 -9.47
C ASP A 63 -21.43 17.32 -10.32
N GLY A 64 -21.60 17.59 -11.62
CA GLY A 64 -22.14 16.64 -12.60
C GLY A 64 -21.59 16.93 -13.98
N LEU A 65 -20.35 16.53 -14.26
CA LEU A 65 -19.82 16.43 -15.62
C LEU A 65 -19.69 14.97 -16.03
N ARG A 66 -20.54 14.63 -17.02
CA ARG A 66 -20.79 13.32 -17.63
C ARG A 66 -19.50 12.56 -18.02
N ALA A 67 -19.34 11.35 -17.50
CA ALA A 67 -18.41 10.35 -18.04
C ALA A 67 -19.10 9.51 -19.14
N SER A 68 -18.37 9.26 -20.24
CA SER A 68 -18.79 8.41 -21.36
C SER A 68 -18.48 6.93 -21.05
N PRO A 69 -19.23 5.95 -21.61
CA PRO A 69 -19.17 4.55 -21.16
C PRO A 69 -17.87 3.85 -21.57
N ARG A 70 -17.33 3.03 -20.66
CA ARG A 70 -16.25 2.06 -20.94
C ARG A 70 -16.85 0.74 -21.41
N SER A 71 -16.25 0.13 -22.43
CA SER A 71 -16.49 -1.26 -22.82
C SER A 71 -15.82 -2.24 -21.85
N PRO A 72 -16.37 -3.45 -21.65
CA PRO A 72 -15.75 -4.47 -20.80
C PRO A 72 -14.51 -5.06 -21.48
N ILE A 73 -13.41 -5.18 -20.72
CA ILE A 73 -12.24 -5.96 -21.12
C ILE A 73 -12.56 -7.42 -20.81
N VAL A 74 -12.75 -8.20 -21.88
CA VAL A 74 -12.86 -9.66 -21.85
C VAL A 74 -11.44 -10.23 -21.67
N PHE A 75 -11.22 -10.97 -20.59
CA PHE A 75 -10.08 -11.88 -20.50
C PHE A 75 -10.39 -13.10 -21.36
N GLN A 76 -9.58 -13.36 -22.39
CA GLN A 76 -9.64 -14.60 -23.15
C GLN A 76 -8.79 -15.65 -22.44
N ASP A 77 -9.48 -16.67 -21.94
CA ASP A 77 -8.94 -17.90 -21.39
C ASP A 77 -8.18 -18.68 -22.48
N TRP A 78 -7.04 -19.26 -22.10
CA TRP A 78 -6.37 -20.29 -22.87
C TRP A 78 -6.63 -21.63 -22.17
N GLU A 79 -7.38 -22.49 -22.85
CA GLU A 79 -7.70 -23.86 -22.43
C GLU A 79 -6.45 -24.75 -22.51
N GLU A 80 -6.12 -25.48 -21.44
CA GLU A 80 -5.22 -26.64 -21.49
C GLU A 80 -6.00 -27.89 -21.06
N HIS A 81 -6.05 -28.88 -21.96
CA HIS A 81 -6.71 -30.17 -21.74
C HIS A 81 -5.95 -31.05 -20.72
N PRO A 82 -6.66 -31.87 -19.93
CA PRO A 82 -6.06 -32.72 -18.91
C PRO A 82 -5.44 -33.99 -19.51
N GLY A 83 -4.11 -34.08 -19.47
CA GLY A 83 -3.37 -35.32 -19.67
C GLY A 83 -3.10 -36.01 -18.33
N SER A 84 -3.56 -37.25 -18.19
CA SER A 84 -3.36 -38.12 -17.03
C SER A 84 -1.88 -38.26 -16.65
N PHE A 85 -1.54 -38.04 -15.37
CA PHE A 85 -0.24 -38.43 -14.82
C PHE A 85 -0.42 -39.15 -13.49
N THR A 86 0.06 -40.39 -13.46
CA THR A 86 0.21 -41.25 -12.29
C THR A 86 1.40 -40.77 -11.43
N PRO A 87 1.35 -40.98 -10.10
CA PRO A 87 2.41 -40.53 -9.21
C PRO A 87 3.63 -41.48 -9.28
N PRO A 88 4.88 -40.98 -9.43
CA PRO A 88 6.04 -41.78 -9.13
C PRO A 88 6.29 -41.81 -7.62
N THR A 89 6.61 -43.01 -7.16
CA THR A 89 7.00 -43.41 -5.83
C THR A 89 8.24 -42.68 -5.33
N PHE A 90 8.18 -42.24 -4.06
CA PHE A 90 9.30 -41.63 -3.34
C PHE A 90 10.42 -42.66 -3.11
N SER A 91 11.64 -42.33 -3.54
CA SER A 91 12.86 -42.96 -3.05
C SER A 91 13.70 -41.90 -2.34
N THR A 92 13.89 -42.14 -1.04
CA THR A 92 14.71 -41.38 -0.11
C THR A 92 16.20 -41.57 -0.42
N ALA A 93 16.86 -40.49 -0.81
CA ALA A 93 18.30 -40.33 -0.65
C ALA A 93 18.62 -38.85 -0.45
N PHE A 94 18.72 -38.44 0.82
CA PHE A 94 19.36 -37.18 1.19
C PHE A 94 20.79 -37.19 0.68
N ARG A 95 21.12 -36.27 -0.23
CA ARG A 95 22.49 -35.84 -0.48
C ARG A 95 22.53 -34.32 -0.39
N SER A 96 23.37 -33.85 0.51
CA SER A 96 23.67 -32.45 0.80
C SER A 96 24.09 -31.71 -0.47
N ASN A 97 23.45 -30.57 -0.72
CA ASN A 97 23.81 -29.63 -1.78
C ASN A 97 24.85 -28.64 -1.21
N PRO A 98 26.07 -28.53 -1.78
CA PRO A 98 27.16 -27.75 -1.19
C PRO A 98 27.12 -26.23 -1.49
N TYR A 99 26.02 -25.67 -1.97
CA TYR A 99 25.87 -24.21 -2.17
C TYR A 99 25.09 -23.56 -1.02
N ARG A 100 25.53 -23.83 0.21
CA ARG A 100 25.28 -22.96 1.35
C ARG A 100 26.53 -22.11 1.47
N THR A 101 26.45 -20.82 1.14
CA THR A 101 27.41 -19.86 1.66
C THR A 101 27.26 -19.91 3.17
N THR A 102 28.10 -20.73 3.80
CA THR A 102 28.33 -20.67 5.23
C THR A 102 28.95 -19.31 5.49
N VAL A 103 28.36 -18.60 6.45
CA VAL A 103 29.00 -17.50 7.14
C VAL A 103 30.25 -18.11 7.80
N GLU A 104 31.38 -18.08 7.09
CA GLU A 104 32.68 -18.34 7.71
C GLU A 104 33.14 -17.03 8.32
N GLU A 105 32.96 -16.96 9.64
CA GLU A 105 33.82 -16.29 10.62
C GLU A 105 34.54 -15.03 10.10
N ALA A 106 33.77 -13.94 9.96
CA ALA A 106 34.31 -12.64 10.30
C ALA A 106 34.67 -12.67 11.78
N SER A 107 35.89 -12.24 12.10
CA SER A 107 36.46 -12.16 13.45
C SER A 107 35.44 -11.64 14.46
N GLU A 108 35.31 -12.37 15.58
CA GLU A 108 34.57 -11.99 16.79
C GLU A 108 35.11 -10.66 17.36
N GLU A 109 34.69 -9.54 16.77
CA GLU A 109 34.52 -8.26 17.44
C GLU A 109 33.02 -8.10 17.63
N ASP A 110 32.56 -8.18 18.90
CA ASP A 110 31.18 -8.11 19.37
C ASP A 110 30.18 -7.48 18.36
N GLU A 111 29.51 -8.29 17.54
CA GLU A 111 28.35 -7.83 16.79
C GLU A 111 27.24 -7.51 17.79
N ASP A 112 27.09 -6.23 18.07
CA ASP A 112 26.08 -5.59 18.89
C ASP A 112 24.66 -6.04 18.51
N ALA A 113 24.20 -7.15 19.08
CA ALA A 113 22.90 -7.72 18.76
C ALA A 113 21.75 -6.79 19.20
N ALA A 114 20.74 -6.65 18.33
CA ALA A 114 19.53 -5.87 18.62
C ALA A 114 18.90 -6.25 19.96
N VAL A 115 18.58 -5.23 20.78
CA VAL A 115 18.03 -5.42 22.13
C VAL A 115 16.52 -5.18 22.13
N ILE A 116 15.77 -6.15 22.68
CA ILE A 116 14.33 -6.04 22.90
C ILE A 116 14.05 -5.99 24.41
N LYS A 117 13.39 -4.91 24.85
CA LYS A 117 12.88 -4.79 26.22
C LYS A 117 11.37 -4.98 26.25
N THR A 118 10.93 -6.07 26.86
CA THR A 118 9.50 -6.35 27.06
C THR A 118 9.01 -5.79 28.39
N PHE A 119 7.78 -5.28 28.43
CA PHE A 119 7.18 -4.76 29.67
C PHE A 119 6.99 -5.87 30.73
N PRO A 120 7.48 -5.68 31.97
CA PRO A 120 7.38 -6.71 33.01
C PRO A 120 5.94 -7.09 33.38
N ALA A 121 5.65 -8.39 33.44
CA ALA A 121 4.35 -8.95 33.85
C ALA A 121 3.13 -8.49 33.01
N ALA A 122 3.31 -7.79 31.90
CA ALA A 122 2.25 -7.56 30.95
C ALA A 122 1.93 -8.86 30.21
N GLY A 123 0.65 -9.09 29.92
CA GLY A 123 0.27 -10.32 29.23
C GLY A 123 0.41 -11.57 30.08
N SER A 124 0.31 -11.52 31.42
CA SER A 124 0.31 -12.76 32.22
C SER A 124 -0.95 -13.60 31.98
N THR A 125 -0.78 -14.92 31.96
CA THR A 125 -1.87 -15.89 31.85
C THR A 125 -2.46 -16.19 33.24
N LEU A 126 -3.78 -16.15 33.38
CA LEU A 126 -4.52 -16.51 34.60
C LEU A 126 -4.79 -18.02 34.73
N GLY A 127 -4.70 -18.75 33.61
CA GLY A 127 -4.97 -20.18 33.51
C GLY A 127 -5.14 -20.58 32.04
N HIS A 128 -5.33 -21.87 31.79
CA HIS A 128 -5.51 -22.43 30.46
C HIS A 128 -6.83 -23.21 30.41
N THR A 129 -7.68 -22.96 29.42
CA THR A 129 -9.02 -23.58 29.32
C THR A 129 -8.98 -25.02 28.82
N GLY A 130 -7.89 -25.45 28.16
CA GLY A 130 -7.77 -26.77 27.53
C GLY A 130 -8.53 -26.90 26.20
N ALA A 131 -9.36 -25.92 25.86
CA ALA A 131 -10.12 -25.81 24.63
C ALA A 131 -10.07 -24.35 24.13
N VAL A 132 -9.87 -24.14 22.83
CA VAL A 132 -9.96 -22.82 22.21
C VAL A 132 -11.43 -22.46 21.98
N ARG A 133 -11.78 -21.17 21.97
CA ARG A 133 -13.17 -20.73 21.82
C ARG A 133 -13.88 -21.36 20.61
N ILE A 134 -13.18 -21.47 19.49
CA ILE A 134 -13.73 -22.06 18.27
C ILE A 134 -14.17 -23.53 18.47
N SER A 135 -13.56 -24.27 19.39
CA SER A 135 -14.02 -25.64 19.70
C SER A 135 -15.25 -25.66 20.59
N GLU A 136 -15.45 -24.63 21.43
CA GLU A 136 -16.67 -24.48 22.25
C GLU A 136 -17.88 -24.15 21.37
N ASP A 137 -17.72 -23.22 20.40
CA ASP A 137 -18.80 -22.83 19.48
C ASP A 137 -19.37 -24.05 18.75
N PHE A 138 -18.50 -24.97 18.34
CA PHE A 138 -18.83 -26.17 17.56
C PHE A 138 -18.84 -27.47 18.37
N ALA A 139 -18.88 -27.40 19.70
CA ALA A 139 -18.77 -28.59 20.57
C ALA A 139 -19.88 -29.62 20.33
N ASN A 140 -21.08 -29.16 19.94
CA ASN A 140 -22.26 -30.01 19.73
C ASN A 140 -22.30 -30.70 18.35
N LEU A 141 -21.38 -30.38 17.44
CA LEU A 141 -21.40 -30.93 16.07
C LEU A 141 -21.16 -32.44 15.99
N THR A 142 -20.57 -33.06 17.01
CA THR A 142 -20.25 -34.50 17.00
C THR A 142 -21.48 -35.40 16.87
N ALA A 143 -22.68 -34.89 17.18
CA ALA A 143 -23.94 -35.58 16.96
C ALA A 143 -24.40 -35.55 15.48
N ASP A 144 -24.03 -34.51 14.73
CA ASP A 144 -24.51 -34.26 13.37
C ASP A 144 -23.51 -34.73 12.29
N GLY A 145 -22.29 -35.13 12.66
CA GLY A 145 -21.22 -35.55 11.74
C GLY A 145 -20.09 -34.52 11.61
N PRO A 146 -18.95 -34.87 10.98
CA PRO A 146 -17.77 -34.00 10.94
C PRO A 146 -18.00 -32.70 10.16
N TYR A 147 -18.99 -32.66 9.25
CA TYR A 147 -19.35 -31.46 8.48
C TYR A 147 -20.64 -30.80 8.98
N GLY A 148 -21.06 -31.04 10.23
CA GLY A 148 -22.22 -30.39 10.85
C GLY A 148 -23.53 -30.68 10.10
N PRO A 149 -24.29 -29.67 9.63
CA PRO A 149 -25.60 -29.89 9.00
C PRO A 149 -25.55 -30.69 7.69
N TRP A 150 -24.35 -30.94 7.16
CA TRP A 150 -24.12 -31.78 5.97
C TRP A 150 -23.72 -33.23 6.30
N GLY A 151 -23.70 -33.63 7.57
CA GLY A 151 -23.37 -35.00 7.93
C GLY A 151 -21.92 -35.39 7.63
N GLU A 152 -21.78 -36.54 6.98
CA GLU A 152 -20.53 -37.07 6.44
C GLU A 152 -20.19 -36.49 5.04
N SER A 153 -21.08 -35.69 4.44
CA SER A 153 -20.89 -35.20 3.06
C SER A 153 -19.97 -34.00 2.98
N LYS A 154 -18.67 -34.27 2.80
CA LYS A 154 -17.66 -33.23 2.49
C LYS A 154 -18.06 -32.42 1.25
N THR A 155 -18.56 -33.08 0.20
CA THR A 155 -18.94 -32.45 -1.06
C THR A 155 -20.06 -31.42 -0.87
N ALA A 156 -21.07 -31.73 -0.06
CA ALA A 156 -22.15 -30.79 0.23
C ALA A 156 -21.67 -29.56 1.00
N TRP A 157 -20.79 -29.76 1.98
CA TRP A 157 -20.12 -28.66 2.69
C TRP A 157 -19.23 -27.81 1.76
N GLU A 158 -18.41 -28.43 0.91
CA GLU A 158 -17.53 -27.72 -0.05
C GLU A 158 -18.35 -26.89 -1.03
N PHE A 159 -19.48 -27.43 -1.52
CA PHE A 159 -20.41 -26.71 -2.37
C PHE A 159 -21.05 -25.53 -1.64
N ALA A 160 -21.54 -25.73 -0.42
CA ALA A 160 -22.11 -24.66 0.39
C ALA A 160 -21.09 -23.54 0.61
N ARG A 161 -19.86 -23.91 0.99
CA ARG A 161 -18.74 -22.98 1.20
C ARG A 161 -18.42 -22.19 -0.06
N TRP A 162 -18.22 -22.87 -1.18
CA TRP A 162 -17.98 -22.24 -2.48
C TRP A 162 -19.09 -21.25 -2.83
N SER A 163 -20.35 -21.66 -2.69
CA SER A 163 -21.49 -20.83 -3.07
C SER A 163 -21.56 -19.50 -2.30
N LYS A 164 -21.17 -19.50 -1.02
CA LYS A 164 -21.17 -18.28 -0.18
C LYS A 164 -19.92 -17.44 -0.40
N ILE A 165 -18.75 -18.05 -0.51
CA ILE A 165 -17.47 -17.34 -0.71
C ILE A 165 -17.41 -16.69 -2.10
N GLU A 166 -17.89 -17.37 -3.14
CA GLU A 166 -17.92 -16.84 -4.52
C GLU A 166 -19.14 -15.94 -4.81
N ALA A 167 -19.96 -15.65 -3.79
CA ALA A 167 -21.11 -14.75 -3.90
C ALA A 167 -22.12 -15.17 -4.99
N VAL A 168 -22.32 -16.47 -5.19
CA VAL A 168 -23.20 -16.99 -6.25
C VAL A 168 -24.64 -16.62 -5.94
N ARG A 169 -25.36 -16.05 -6.91
CA ARG A 169 -26.76 -15.66 -6.75
C ARG A 169 -27.63 -16.88 -6.39
N ASP A 170 -28.53 -16.70 -5.43
CA ASP A 170 -29.47 -17.75 -5.00
C ASP A 170 -30.29 -18.34 -6.17
N SER A 171 -30.65 -17.51 -7.15
CA SER A 171 -31.34 -17.96 -8.37
C SER A 171 -30.46 -18.85 -9.26
N SER A 172 -29.15 -18.65 -9.27
CA SER A 172 -28.21 -19.49 -10.01
C SER A 172 -27.99 -20.82 -9.29
N ILE A 173 -27.82 -20.80 -7.96
CA ILE A 173 -27.73 -22.01 -7.14
C ILE A 173 -29.01 -22.85 -7.31
N SER A 174 -30.18 -22.23 -7.23
CA SER A 174 -31.46 -22.94 -7.33
C SER A 174 -31.68 -23.55 -8.72
N ARG A 175 -31.20 -22.90 -9.79
CA ARG A 175 -31.20 -23.47 -11.15
C ARG A 175 -30.21 -24.62 -11.29
N LEU A 176 -29.01 -24.50 -10.72
CA LEU A 176 -28.00 -25.57 -10.73
C LEU A 176 -28.52 -26.81 -10.01
N LEU A 177 -29.19 -26.61 -8.86
CA LEU A 177 -29.87 -27.66 -8.11
C LEU A 177 -31.13 -28.18 -8.81
N GLN A 178 -31.48 -27.80 -10.05
CA GLN A 178 -32.52 -28.52 -10.80
C GLN A 178 -31.99 -29.83 -11.42
N ILE A 179 -30.66 -30.00 -11.47
CA ILE A 179 -30.00 -31.23 -11.89
C ILE A 179 -30.18 -32.27 -10.77
N LYS A 180 -30.99 -33.30 -11.01
CA LYS A 180 -31.37 -34.31 -9.99
C LYS A 180 -30.18 -34.96 -9.31
N ASP A 181 -29.18 -35.38 -10.08
CA ASP A 181 -27.97 -36.00 -9.55
C ASP A 181 -27.23 -35.08 -8.57
N LEU A 182 -27.21 -33.77 -8.84
CA LEU A 182 -26.63 -32.79 -7.91
C LEU A 182 -27.50 -32.58 -6.67
N GLN A 183 -28.83 -32.63 -6.77
CA GLN A 183 -29.71 -32.59 -5.59
C GLN A 183 -29.44 -33.77 -4.66
N GLU A 184 -29.27 -34.96 -5.22
CA GLU A 184 -29.00 -36.18 -4.47
C GLU A 184 -27.60 -36.15 -3.83
N ILE A 185 -26.57 -35.74 -4.57
CA ILE A 185 -25.19 -35.61 -4.05
C ILE A 185 -25.10 -34.57 -2.93
N LEU A 186 -25.79 -33.44 -3.07
CA LEU A 186 -25.66 -32.30 -2.16
C LEU A 186 -26.70 -32.31 -1.03
N GLY A 187 -27.76 -33.12 -1.14
CA GLY A 187 -28.85 -33.17 -0.16
C GLY A 187 -29.69 -31.88 -0.09
N ALA A 188 -29.67 -31.04 -1.13
CA ALA A 188 -30.33 -29.73 -1.16
C ALA A 188 -31.15 -29.55 -2.44
N LYS A 189 -32.37 -29.02 -2.32
CA LYS A 189 -33.28 -28.80 -3.47
C LYS A 189 -33.20 -27.37 -3.99
N SER A 190 -32.73 -26.44 -3.18
CA SER A 190 -32.73 -25.01 -3.47
C SER A 190 -31.61 -24.27 -2.73
N ALA A 191 -31.35 -23.03 -3.15
CA ALA A 191 -30.46 -22.14 -2.41
C ALA A 191 -30.96 -21.86 -0.98
N ARG A 192 -32.28 -21.97 -0.74
CA ARG A 192 -32.88 -21.81 0.59
C ARG A 192 -32.43 -22.91 1.54
N ASP A 193 -32.36 -24.15 1.06
CA ASP A 193 -31.90 -25.29 1.88
C ASP A 193 -30.43 -25.13 2.24
N VAL A 194 -29.59 -24.74 1.26
CA VAL A 194 -28.18 -24.40 1.51
C VAL A 194 -28.06 -23.27 2.51
N ASN A 195 -28.82 -22.19 2.34
CA ASN A 195 -28.83 -21.06 3.27
C ASN A 195 -29.26 -21.46 4.68
N ALA A 196 -30.29 -22.30 4.82
CA ALA A 196 -30.78 -22.77 6.11
C ALA A 196 -29.75 -23.63 6.85
N ALA A 197 -29.02 -24.49 6.14
CA ALA A 197 -27.90 -25.25 6.70
C ALA A 197 -26.75 -24.32 7.16
N VAL A 198 -26.44 -23.27 6.40
CA VAL A 198 -25.43 -22.28 6.85
C VAL A 198 -25.93 -21.50 8.06
N ASP A 199 -27.20 -21.10 8.08
CA ASP A 199 -27.82 -20.33 9.16
C ASP A 199 -27.98 -21.16 10.46
N SER A 200 -27.91 -22.50 10.40
CA SER A 200 -27.93 -23.36 11.60
C SER A 200 -26.57 -23.51 12.27
N LEU A 201 -25.48 -23.06 11.63
CA LEU A 201 -24.15 -23.09 12.23
C LEU A 201 -23.96 -21.89 13.19
N PRO A 202 -23.22 -22.07 14.29
CA PRO A 202 -22.73 -20.98 15.13
C PRO A 202 -22.02 -19.91 14.30
N ALA A 203 -22.51 -18.67 14.36
CA ALA A 203 -21.87 -17.54 13.72
C ALA A 203 -20.87 -16.84 14.67
N PRO A 204 -19.71 -16.36 14.16
CA PRO A 204 -18.91 -15.38 14.89
C PRO A 204 -19.74 -14.09 15.06
N ALA A 205 -19.44 -13.28 16.08
CA ALA A 205 -20.24 -12.16 16.59
C ALA A 205 -21.39 -11.67 15.66
N GLU A 206 -22.64 -11.95 16.04
CA GLU A 206 -23.80 -11.69 15.20
C GLU A 206 -24.21 -10.21 15.09
N PHE A 207 -24.91 -9.86 14.02
CA PHE A 207 -25.51 -8.54 13.87
C PHE A 207 -26.79 -8.39 14.71
N ASN A 208 -26.84 -7.30 15.45
CA ASN A 208 -27.99 -6.73 16.13
C ASN A 208 -28.58 -5.59 15.30
N HIS A 209 -29.82 -5.23 15.62
CA HIS A 209 -30.55 -4.10 15.02
C HIS A 209 -31.23 -3.30 16.12
N CYS A 210 -31.22 -1.98 15.99
CA CYS A 210 -32.03 -1.08 16.81
C CYS A 210 -32.39 0.19 16.03
N GLU A 211 -33.44 0.88 16.45
CA GLU A 211 -33.82 2.19 15.94
C GLU A 211 -33.18 3.29 16.81
N VAL A 212 -32.63 4.33 16.18
CA VAL A 212 -32.03 5.49 16.85
C VAL A 212 -32.75 6.76 16.42
N SER A 213 -33.09 7.63 17.38
CA SER A 213 -33.61 8.98 17.14
C SER A 213 -32.67 10.03 17.73
N VAL A 214 -32.70 11.27 17.23
CA VAL A 214 -32.00 12.42 17.82
C VAL A 214 -32.99 13.53 18.11
N ASP A 215 -32.75 14.32 19.16
CA ASP A 215 -33.74 15.29 19.67
C ASP A 215 -34.09 16.41 18.67
N VAL A 216 -33.23 16.61 17.67
CA VAL A 216 -33.35 17.67 16.66
C VAL A 216 -34.24 17.25 15.49
N VAL A 217 -34.48 15.94 15.28
CA VAL A 217 -35.23 15.42 14.13
C VAL A 217 -36.16 14.28 14.58
N ASP A 218 -37.46 14.39 14.28
CA ASP A 218 -38.46 13.34 14.57
C ASP A 218 -38.36 12.11 13.64
N THR A 219 -37.17 11.86 13.08
CA THR A 219 -36.87 10.74 12.20
C THR A 219 -36.17 9.64 12.98
N LYS A 220 -36.63 8.39 12.79
CA LYS A 220 -35.95 7.20 13.30
C LYS A 220 -35.02 6.65 12.23
N PHE A 221 -33.85 6.18 12.67
CA PHE A 221 -32.81 5.64 11.82
C PHE A 221 -32.46 4.21 12.22
N ASP A 222 -32.37 3.30 11.25
CA ASP A 222 -31.93 1.93 11.50
C ASP A 222 -30.43 1.85 11.71
N LEU A 223 -30.01 1.28 12.85
CA LEU A 223 -28.63 0.96 13.16
C LEU A 223 -28.45 -0.56 13.21
N TYR A 224 -27.56 -1.08 12.36
CA TYR A 224 -27.13 -2.48 12.39
C TYR A 224 -25.71 -2.55 12.93
N TYR A 225 -25.47 -3.38 13.93
CA TYR A 225 -24.16 -3.45 14.61
C TYR A 225 -23.88 -4.79 15.26
N ARG A 226 -22.63 -5.08 15.57
CA ARG A 226 -22.19 -6.25 16.33
C ARG A 226 -21.66 -5.81 17.68
N ASP A 227 -21.73 -6.68 18.67
CA ASP A 227 -21.06 -6.46 19.95
C ASP A 227 -19.52 -6.45 19.73
N PRO A 228 -18.83 -5.30 19.87
CA PRO A 228 -17.40 -5.22 19.63
C PRO A 228 -16.57 -6.08 20.59
N LEU A 229 -17.05 -6.32 21.81
CA LEU A 229 -16.35 -7.18 22.77
C LEU A 229 -16.33 -8.63 22.30
N ARG A 230 -17.43 -9.11 21.71
CA ARG A 230 -17.49 -10.44 21.08
C ARG A 230 -16.56 -10.54 19.88
N VAL A 231 -16.51 -9.49 19.06
CA VAL A 231 -15.58 -9.42 17.91
C VAL A 231 -14.12 -9.46 18.38
N ILE A 232 -13.74 -8.71 19.41
CA ILE A 232 -12.39 -8.77 20.00
C ILE A 232 -12.08 -10.17 20.52
N ALA A 233 -13.04 -10.80 21.18
CA ALA A 233 -12.89 -12.15 21.69
C ALA A 233 -12.77 -13.19 20.57
N ASP A 234 -13.40 -12.98 19.40
CA ASP A 234 -13.23 -13.83 18.21
C ASP A 234 -11.83 -13.66 17.63
N LEU A 235 -11.37 -12.41 17.48
CA LEU A 235 -10.04 -12.08 16.93
C LEU A 235 -8.91 -12.64 17.79
N LEU A 236 -9.01 -12.55 19.12
CA LEU A 236 -7.98 -13.09 20.01
C LEU A 236 -7.93 -14.61 19.98
N ALA A 237 -9.07 -15.27 19.80
CA ALA A 237 -9.20 -16.73 19.87
C ALA A 237 -9.05 -17.44 18.52
N ASP A 238 -8.92 -16.71 17.41
CA ASP A 238 -8.78 -17.28 16.07
C ASP A 238 -7.42 -18.00 15.92
N PRO A 239 -7.40 -19.33 15.70
CA PRO A 239 -6.16 -20.10 15.54
C PRO A 239 -5.30 -19.64 14.36
N THR A 240 -5.88 -18.96 13.36
CA THR A 240 -5.12 -18.45 12.21
C THR A 240 -4.19 -17.29 12.56
N PHE A 241 -4.32 -16.70 13.75
CA PHE A 241 -3.42 -15.67 14.27
C PHE A 241 -2.43 -16.20 15.32
N GLU A 242 -2.37 -17.52 15.54
CA GLU A 242 -1.31 -18.09 16.37
C GLU A 242 0.07 -17.71 15.81
N GLY A 243 0.97 -17.22 16.69
CA GLY A 243 2.29 -16.74 16.30
C GLY A 243 2.34 -15.27 15.83
N HIS A 244 1.18 -14.66 15.56
CA HIS A 244 1.07 -13.27 15.09
C HIS A 244 0.43 -12.32 16.12
N LEU A 245 0.32 -12.77 17.39
CA LEU A 245 -0.31 -12.03 18.48
C LEU A 245 0.72 -11.55 19.51
N HIS A 246 0.72 -10.23 19.74
CA HIS A 246 1.50 -9.56 20.78
C HIS A 246 0.63 -9.28 22.00
N PHE A 247 1.10 -9.62 23.20
CA PHE A 247 0.36 -9.42 24.46
C PHE A 247 1.07 -8.48 25.44
N SER A 248 2.28 -8.04 25.12
CA SER A 248 3.09 -7.15 25.92
C SER A 248 3.68 -6.06 25.03
N PRO A 249 3.71 -4.79 25.47
CA PRO A 249 4.46 -3.78 24.76
C PRO A 249 5.97 -3.99 24.92
N GLU A 250 6.71 -3.56 23.91
CA GLU A 250 8.15 -3.74 23.80
C GLU A 250 8.84 -2.43 23.41
N ARG A 251 10.14 -2.36 23.64
CA ARG A 251 11.03 -1.33 23.10
C ARG A 251 12.18 -2.00 22.41
N HIS A 252 12.32 -1.75 21.11
CA HIS A 252 13.35 -2.33 20.27
C HIS A 252 14.46 -1.31 20.06
N PHE A 253 15.71 -1.78 20.09
CA PHE A 253 16.91 -0.98 19.89
C PHE A 253 17.83 -1.67 18.88
N THR A 254 18.62 -0.88 18.17
CA THR A 254 19.56 -1.38 17.14
C THR A 254 20.63 -2.30 17.72
N ASP A 255 21.05 -2.03 18.95
CA ASP A 255 22.24 -2.62 19.56
C ASP A 255 22.16 -2.56 21.09
N SER A 256 23.24 -3.02 21.74
CA SER A 256 23.38 -3.06 23.19
C SER A 256 23.47 -1.66 23.83
N THR A 257 23.88 -0.63 23.08
CA THR A 257 23.98 0.77 23.56
C THR A 257 22.61 1.35 23.87
N GLN A 258 21.57 0.88 23.18
CA GLN A 258 20.19 1.34 23.31
C GLN A 258 20.01 2.83 23.02
N GLU A 259 20.90 3.42 22.21
CA GLU A 259 20.83 4.83 21.82
C GLU A 259 19.80 5.09 20.71
N SER A 260 19.62 4.13 19.79
CA SER A 260 18.70 4.27 18.66
C SER A 260 17.48 3.37 18.83
N ARG A 261 16.30 3.99 19.00
CA ARG A 261 15.04 3.26 19.14
C ARG A 261 14.44 2.91 17.78
N GLN A 262 13.89 1.70 17.68
CA GLN A 262 13.20 1.19 16.49
C GLN A 262 11.69 1.10 16.72
N TYR A 263 10.91 1.53 15.73
CA TYR A 263 9.45 1.54 15.73
C TYR A 263 8.93 0.75 14.52
N THR A 264 8.20 -0.33 14.78
CA THR A 264 7.60 -1.21 13.77
C THR A 264 6.09 -1.33 13.98
N GLY A 265 5.64 -2.33 14.74
CA GLY A 265 4.24 -2.50 15.10
C GLY A 265 3.81 -1.65 16.30
N MET A 266 2.49 -1.62 16.55
CA MET A 266 1.91 -0.89 17.70
C MET A 266 2.48 -1.32 19.06
N HIS A 267 2.92 -2.58 19.19
CA HIS A 267 3.56 -3.08 20.42
C HIS A 267 4.88 -2.38 20.74
N THR A 268 5.58 -1.84 19.73
CA THR A 268 6.82 -1.07 19.91
C THR A 268 6.60 0.41 20.24
N GLY A 269 5.37 0.90 20.03
CA GLY A 269 4.99 2.30 20.21
C GLY A 269 4.78 2.70 21.67
N ASP A 270 5.02 3.97 21.97
CA ASP A 270 4.88 4.54 23.31
C ASP A 270 3.45 4.51 23.84
N TRP A 271 2.44 4.55 22.96
CA TRP A 271 1.06 4.52 23.40
C TRP A 271 0.77 3.24 24.18
N TRP A 272 1.19 2.07 23.68
CA TRP A 272 0.89 0.80 24.33
C TRP A 272 1.66 0.70 25.66
N TRP A 273 2.95 1.06 25.66
CA TRP A 273 3.74 1.11 26.89
C TRP A 273 3.07 2.00 27.96
N ASN A 274 2.65 3.22 27.58
CA ASN A 274 2.00 4.18 28.47
C ASN A 274 0.57 3.77 28.87
N ALA A 275 -0.13 3.00 28.04
CA ALA A 275 -1.41 2.42 28.40
C ALA A 275 -1.23 1.31 29.44
N GLN A 276 -0.20 0.48 29.28
CA GLN A 276 0.12 -0.64 30.17
C GLN A 276 0.54 -0.17 31.57
N THR A 277 1.26 0.95 31.69
CA THR A 277 1.63 1.54 33.01
C THR A 277 0.44 2.00 33.84
N LYS A 278 -0.69 2.33 33.19
CA LYS A 278 -1.93 2.74 33.87
C LYS A 278 -2.71 1.55 34.45
N LEU A 279 -2.33 0.32 34.11
CA LEU A 279 -2.98 -0.90 34.56
C LEU A 279 -2.21 -1.58 35.70
N LYS A 280 -2.91 -2.44 36.45
CA LYS A 280 -2.28 -3.28 37.48
C LYS A 280 -1.34 -4.32 36.84
N SER A 281 -0.39 -4.85 37.62
CA SER A 281 0.47 -5.97 37.18
C SER A 281 -0.35 -7.19 36.74
N GLY A 282 0.12 -7.93 35.73
CA GLY A 282 -0.56 -9.10 35.18
C GLY A 282 -1.73 -8.80 34.24
N ARG A 283 -1.99 -7.52 33.90
CA ARG A 283 -3.06 -7.10 32.98
C ARG A 283 -2.56 -7.05 31.54
N THR A 284 -3.46 -7.21 30.59
CA THR A 284 -3.18 -7.18 29.15
C THR A 284 -3.94 -6.04 28.50
N VAL A 285 -3.24 -5.11 27.86
CA VAL A 285 -3.91 -4.12 26.98
C VAL A 285 -4.32 -4.81 25.67
N VAL A 286 -5.53 -4.53 25.22
CA VAL A 286 -6.01 -4.84 23.88
C VAL A 286 -6.23 -3.51 23.16
N PRO A 287 -5.28 -3.07 22.32
CA PRO A 287 -5.41 -1.79 21.63
C PRO A 287 -6.54 -1.91 20.60
N VAL A 288 -7.64 -1.18 20.77
CA VAL A 288 -8.77 -1.18 19.83
C VAL A 288 -8.49 -0.15 18.75
N ILE A 289 -8.57 -0.57 17.49
CA ILE A 289 -8.44 0.29 16.32
C ILE A 289 -9.81 0.34 15.64
N LEU A 290 -10.40 1.53 15.55
CA LEU A 290 -11.65 1.77 14.85
C LEU A 290 -11.40 2.48 13.54
N SER A 291 -12.27 2.26 12.56
CA SER A 291 -12.29 3.08 11.35
C SER A 291 -13.71 3.27 10.82
N THR A 292 -13.96 4.46 10.28
CA THR A 292 -15.22 4.82 9.64
C THR A 292 -14.93 5.56 8.35
N ASP A 293 -15.68 5.23 7.30
CA ASP A 293 -15.64 5.96 6.03
C ASP A 293 -16.95 5.75 5.29
N LYS A 294 -17.54 6.84 4.78
CA LYS A 294 -18.80 6.79 4.03
C LYS A 294 -18.49 6.47 2.58
N THR A 295 -18.98 5.33 2.09
CA THR A 295 -18.67 4.86 0.74
C THR A 295 -19.90 4.84 -0.17
N GLN A 296 -19.70 5.21 -1.45
CA GLN A 296 -20.74 5.15 -2.48
C GLN A 296 -20.85 3.73 -3.04
N LEU A 297 -22.08 3.22 -3.08
CA LEU A 297 -22.41 1.87 -3.56
C LEU A 297 -22.73 1.85 -5.06
N THR A 298 -23.26 2.94 -5.61
CA THR A 298 -23.64 3.03 -7.03
C THR A 298 -23.03 4.25 -7.71
N SER A 299 -22.47 4.09 -8.92
CA SER A 299 -21.89 5.18 -9.72
C SER A 299 -22.88 5.87 -10.68
N PHE A 300 -24.11 5.37 -10.81
CA PHE A 300 -25.17 5.89 -11.68
C PHE A 300 -26.34 6.49 -10.89
N THR A 301 -27.35 7.04 -11.57
CA THR A 301 -28.53 7.71 -10.97
C THR A 301 -29.19 6.85 -9.89
N GLY A 302 -29.33 7.41 -8.68
CA GLY A 302 -29.85 6.73 -7.49
C GLY A 302 -28.97 6.84 -6.23
N LYS A 303 -27.72 7.35 -6.35
CA LYS A 303 -26.74 7.64 -5.27
C LYS A 303 -27.03 6.92 -3.94
N GLN A 304 -26.87 5.59 -3.92
CA GLN A 304 -26.91 4.83 -2.67
C GLN A 304 -25.52 4.83 -2.02
N SER A 305 -25.47 5.02 -0.71
CA SER A 305 -24.25 4.95 0.10
C SER A 305 -24.45 4.02 1.29
N CYS A 306 -23.37 3.50 1.84
CA CYS A 306 -23.35 2.92 3.18
C CYS A 306 -22.22 3.55 3.99
N TYR A 307 -22.29 3.39 5.30
CA TYR A 307 -21.35 4.00 6.23
C TYR A 307 -20.82 2.94 7.21
N PRO A 308 -19.90 2.08 6.74
CA PRO A 308 -19.34 1.01 7.55
C PRO A 308 -18.48 1.51 8.73
N VAL A 309 -18.52 0.75 9.82
CA VAL A 309 -17.62 0.86 10.97
C VAL A 309 -16.81 -0.43 11.07
N TYR A 310 -15.49 -0.34 11.05
CA TYR A 310 -14.61 -1.50 11.20
C TYR A 310 -13.88 -1.49 12.55
N LEU A 311 -13.51 -2.69 13.01
CA LEU A 311 -12.70 -2.91 14.19
C LEU A 311 -11.58 -3.91 13.90
N THR A 312 -10.41 -3.62 14.44
CA THR A 312 -9.32 -4.58 14.62
C THR A 312 -8.59 -4.30 15.93
N ILE A 313 -7.59 -5.12 16.27
CA ILE A 313 -6.81 -4.98 17.49
C ILE A 313 -5.31 -4.86 17.23
N GLY A 314 -4.65 -3.99 17.99
CA GLY A 314 -3.20 -3.75 17.96
C GLY A 314 -2.36 -4.99 18.23
N ASN A 315 -2.95 -6.01 18.87
CA ASN A 315 -2.32 -7.29 19.19
C ASN A 315 -1.93 -8.08 17.94
N ILE A 316 -2.67 -7.97 16.83
CA ILE A 316 -2.36 -8.71 15.60
C ILE A 316 -1.30 -7.92 14.82
N GLU A 317 -0.26 -8.56 14.32
CA GLU A 317 0.80 -7.89 13.54
C GLU A 317 0.30 -7.08 12.33
N ASN A 318 0.98 -5.97 12.03
CA ASN A 318 0.59 -5.03 10.96
C ASN A 318 0.42 -5.74 9.61
N HIS A 319 1.37 -6.59 9.22
CA HIS A 319 1.36 -7.26 7.92
C HIS A 319 0.19 -8.25 7.78
N VAL A 320 -0.26 -8.86 8.88
CA VAL A 320 -1.47 -9.72 8.92
C VAL A 320 -2.73 -8.86 8.84
N ARG A 321 -2.81 -7.77 9.63
CA ARG A 321 -3.94 -6.83 9.61
C ARG A 321 -4.21 -6.20 8.25
N ARG A 322 -3.16 -5.98 7.46
CA ARG A 322 -3.22 -5.39 6.11
C ARG A 322 -3.71 -6.36 5.04
N GLN A 323 -3.80 -7.66 5.32
CA GLN A 323 -4.28 -8.66 4.38
C GLN A 323 -5.80 -8.85 4.53
N PRO A 324 -6.63 -8.42 3.55
CA PRO A 324 -8.08 -8.62 3.64
C PRO A 324 -8.46 -10.10 3.78
N SER A 325 -7.68 -10.99 3.17
CA SER A 325 -7.87 -12.45 3.24
C SER A 325 -7.58 -13.06 4.61
N ALA A 326 -6.73 -12.42 5.42
CA ALA A 326 -6.52 -12.85 6.82
C ALA A 326 -7.75 -12.51 7.67
N ARG A 327 -8.55 -11.54 7.23
CA ARG A 327 -9.77 -11.08 7.91
C ARG A 327 -9.47 -10.68 9.36
N ALA A 328 -8.34 -10.05 9.61
CA ALA A 328 -8.01 -9.51 10.94
C ALA A 328 -8.76 -8.19 11.25
N GLN A 329 -9.45 -7.62 10.25
CA GLN A 329 -10.39 -6.51 10.43
C GLN A 329 -11.82 -7.01 10.23
N ARG A 330 -12.73 -6.59 11.11
CA ARG A 330 -14.14 -7.02 11.15
C ARG A 330 -15.05 -5.81 11.01
N LEU A 331 -16.08 -5.92 10.18
CA LEU A 331 -17.17 -4.94 10.15
C LEU A 331 -17.99 -5.10 11.44
N ILE A 332 -18.15 -4.01 12.19
CA ILE A 332 -18.92 -3.99 13.45
C ILE A 332 -20.21 -3.20 13.34
N GLY A 333 -20.47 -2.50 12.24
CA GLY A 333 -21.78 -1.91 12.00
C GLY A 333 -21.88 -1.13 10.69
N TYR A 334 -23.11 -0.79 10.33
CA TYR A 334 -23.41 0.24 9.33
C TYR A 334 -24.15 1.37 10.03
N LEU A 335 -23.56 2.55 10.03
CA LEU A 335 -24.21 3.77 10.49
C LEU A 335 -25.33 4.14 9.51
N PRO A 336 -26.41 4.79 9.99
CA PRO A 336 -27.44 5.35 9.14
C PRO A 336 -26.84 6.23 8.03
N CYS A 337 -27.45 6.20 6.84
CA CYS A 337 -27.04 7.03 5.71
C CYS A 337 -28.12 8.06 5.40
N GLY A 338 -27.77 9.35 5.43
CA GLY A 338 -28.66 10.49 5.22
C GLY A 338 -27.94 11.80 5.57
N GLU A 339 -28.70 12.87 5.88
CA GLU A 339 -28.20 14.04 6.63
C GLU A 339 -27.91 13.60 8.08
N VAL A 340 -26.84 12.84 8.25
CA VAL A 340 -26.35 12.45 9.57
C VAL A 340 -25.65 13.68 10.14
N ASP A 341 -26.34 14.40 11.02
CA ASP A 341 -25.69 15.41 11.82
C ASP A 341 -24.69 14.76 12.79
N ALA A 342 -23.79 15.57 13.36
CA ALA A 342 -22.77 15.07 14.26
C ALA A 342 -23.38 14.34 15.49
N GLN A 343 -24.56 14.74 15.95
CA GLN A 343 -25.21 14.13 17.11
C GLN A 343 -25.63 12.69 16.83
N LEU A 344 -26.21 12.42 15.65
CA LEU A 344 -26.59 11.06 15.25
C LEU A 344 -25.37 10.15 15.14
N PHE A 345 -24.27 10.64 14.55
CA PHE A 345 -23.00 9.90 14.49
C PHE A 345 -22.53 9.49 15.89
N HIS A 346 -22.40 10.43 16.82
CA HIS A 346 -21.92 10.15 18.17
C HIS A 346 -22.89 9.25 18.95
N LYS A 347 -24.20 9.40 18.76
CA LYS A 347 -25.19 8.51 19.40
C LYS A 347 -25.07 7.07 18.90
N CYS A 348 -24.96 6.86 17.59
CA CYS A 348 -24.77 5.52 17.02
C CYS A 348 -23.44 4.89 17.47
N MET A 349 -22.34 5.66 17.45
CA MET A 349 -21.03 5.16 17.92
C MET A 349 -21.04 4.83 19.41
N ALA A 350 -21.79 5.57 20.24
CA ALA A 350 -21.94 5.25 21.66
C ALA A 350 -22.67 3.92 21.87
N ILE A 351 -23.70 3.62 21.08
CA ILE A 351 -24.42 2.33 21.10
C ILE A 351 -23.48 1.20 20.68
N ILE A 352 -22.77 1.36 19.56
CA ILE A 352 -21.84 0.36 19.06
C ILE A 352 -20.76 0.05 20.10
N CYS A 353 -20.10 1.07 20.65
CA CYS A 353 -18.97 0.89 21.56
C CYS A 353 -19.36 0.56 23.02
N GLN A 354 -20.66 0.52 23.35
CA GLN A 354 -21.15 0.41 24.72
C GLN A 354 -20.55 -0.77 25.49
N SER A 355 -20.41 -1.93 24.85
CA SER A 355 -19.88 -3.14 25.49
C SER A 355 -18.39 -3.06 25.85
N LEU A 356 -17.66 -2.06 25.34
CA LEU A 356 -16.23 -1.87 25.58
C LEU A 356 -15.94 -1.00 26.81
N PHE A 357 -16.81 -0.07 27.19
CA PHE A 357 -16.52 0.94 28.23
C PHE A 357 -16.21 0.32 29.60
N LYS A 358 -17.05 -0.62 30.06
CA LYS A 358 -16.84 -1.29 31.36
C LYS A 358 -15.61 -2.21 31.34
N PRO A 359 -15.40 -3.07 30.31
CA PRO A 359 -14.15 -3.81 30.14
C PRO A 359 -12.90 -2.96 30.06
N ALA A 360 -12.94 -1.80 29.38
CA ALA A 360 -11.80 -0.87 29.30
C ALA A 360 -11.34 -0.45 30.70
N LYS A 361 -12.30 -0.12 31.58
CA LYS A 361 -12.04 0.35 32.95
C LYS A 361 -11.65 -0.77 33.92
N HIS A 362 -12.37 -1.90 33.91
CA HIS A 362 -12.27 -2.93 34.95
C HIS A 362 -11.59 -4.22 34.49
N GLY A 363 -11.33 -4.36 33.20
CA GLY A 363 -10.85 -5.56 32.55
C GLY A 363 -11.95 -6.61 32.36
N VAL A 364 -11.69 -7.53 31.44
CA VAL A 364 -12.53 -8.70 31.11
C VAL A 364 -11.62 -9.93 30.98
N LYS A 365 -12.15 -11.14 31.20
CA LYS A 365 -11.37 -12.38 30.97
C LYS A 365 -11.61 -12.78 29.51
N LEU A 366 -10.56 -12.88 28.71
CA LEU A 366 -10.63 -13.33 27.32
C LEU A 366 -9.64 -14.48 27.11
N VAL A 367 -9.95 -15.34 26.16
CA VAL A 367 -9.14 -16.51 25.79
C VAL A 367 -8.43 -16.20 24.48
N ASP A 368 -7.13 -16.51 24.39
CA ASP A 368 -6.37 -16.37 23.16
C ASP A 368 -6.43 -17.62 22.27
N SER A 369 -5.78 -17.55 21.10
CA SER A 369 -5.75 -18.61 20.08
C SER A 369 -5.10 -19.91 20.55
N ARG A 370 -4.43 -19.88 21.71
CA ARG A 370 -3.82 -21.05 22.36
C ARG A 370 -4.62 -21.55 23.55
N GLY A 371 -5.75 -20.93 23.90
CA GLY A 371 -6.53 -21.31 25.08
C GLY A 371 -6.05 -20.66 26.39
N ASN A 372 -5.14 -19.69 26.35
CA ASN A 372 -4.71 -18.98 27.55
C ASN A 372 -5.75 -17.92 27.95
N VAL A 373 -6.14 -17.93 29.22
CA VAL A 373 -7.05 -16.93 29.80
C VAL A 373 -6.23 -15.73 30.26
N ARG A 374 -6.57 -14.53 29.79
CA ARG A 374 -5.91 -13.27 30.14
C ARG A 374 -6.91 -12.26 30.69
N ARG A 375 -6.45 -11.35 31.55
CA ARG A 375 -7.27 -10.20 31.98
C ARG A 375 -7.03 -9.02 31.05
N CYS A 376 -7.87 -8.92 30.03
CA CYS A 376 -7.77 -7.96 28.95
C CYS A 376 -8.49 -6.64 29.25
N HIS A 377 -7.91 -5.53 28.83
CA HIS A 377 -8.49 -4.20 28.84
C HIS A 377 -8.54 -3.66 27.40
N PRO A 378 -9.71 -3.70 26.73
CA PRO A 378 -9.86 -3.09 25.41
C PRO A 378 -9.83 -1.56 25.55
N LEU A 379 -8.83 -0.90 24.98
CA LEU A 379 -8.64 0.55 25.07
C LEU A 379 -8.60 1.15 23.66
N LEU A 380 -9.35 2.22 23.40
CA LEU A 380 -9.29 2.92 22.12
C LEU A 380 -7.88 3.47 21.90
N ALA A 381 -7.17 2.87 20.95
CA ALA A 381 -5.78 3.19 20.63
C ALA A 381 -5.69 4.12 19.43
N ALA A 382 -6.36 3.74 18.34
CA ALA A 382 -6.32 4.46 17.09
C ALA A 382 -7.73 4.55 16.47
N TYR A 383 -7.97 5.67 15.80
CA TYR A 383 -9.15 5.94 15.01
C TYR A 383 -8.71 6.38 13.61
N VAL A 384 -8.88 5.48 12.64
CA VAL A 384 -8.44 5.66 11.25
C VAL A 384 -9.59 6.27 10.44
N ALA A 385 -9.39 7.50 9.97
CA ALA A 385 -10.40 8.30 9.31
C ALA A 385 -9.72 9.35 8.42
N ASP A 386 -10.41 9.82 7.38
CA ASP A 386 -9.94 10.94 6.57
C ASP A 386 -10.19 12.29 7.29
N TYR A 387 -9.66 13.42 6.78
CA TYR A 387 -9.73 14.69 7.52
C TYR A 387 -11.17 15.17 7.87
N PRO A 388 -12.14 15.17 6.93
CA PRO A 388 -13.54 15.42 7.26
C PRO A 388 -14.07 14.55 8.40
N GLU A 389 -13.83 13.24 8.33
CA GLU A 389 -14.28 12.28 9.32
C GLU A 389 -13.56 12.45 10.67
N GLN A 390 -12.26 12.77 10.67
CA GLN A 390 -11.51 13.11 11.88
C GLN A 390 -12.10 14.34 12.57
N CYS A 391 -12.54 15.35 11.81
CA CYS A 391 -13.21 16.52 12.36
C CYS A 391 -14.56 16.14 13.00
N LEU A 392 -15.35 15.30 12.33
CA LEU A 392 -16.62 14.78 12.85
C LEU A 392 -16.39 14.04 14.19
N VAL A 393 -15.46 13.07 14.20
CA VAL A 393 -15.13 12.25 15.37
C VAL A 393 -14.59 13.09 16.54
N ALA A 394 -13.75 14.09 16.26
CA ALA A 394 -13.17 14.97 17.28
C ALA A 394 -14.11 16.09 17.77
N CYS A 395 -15.31 16.21 17.18
CA CYS A 395 -16.22 17.34 17.37
C CYS A 395 -15.60 18.69 16.98
N VAL A 396 -14.70 18.71 15.98
CA VAL A 396 -13.95 19.89 15.53
C VAL A 396 -14.55 20.47 14.25
N ARG A 397 -14.52 21.80 14.11
CA ARG A 397 -15.00 22.52 12.93
C ARG A 397 -14.13 22.24 11.71
N TYR A 398 -14.76 21.72 10.67
CA TYR A 398 -14.11 21.36 9.41
C TYR A 398 -13.33 22.54 8.81
N GLY A 399 -12.04 22.33 8.56
CA GLY A 399 -11.16 23.32 7.92
C GLY A 399 -10.81 24.53 8.79
N GLN A 400 -11.31 24.62 10.04
CA GLN A 400 -11.05 25.77 10.93
C GLN A 400 -10.07 25.45 12.06
N ALA A 401 -9.99 24.20 12.50
CA ALA A 401 -9.11 23.78 13.58
C ALA A 401 -8.52 22.38 13.34
N CYS A 402 -7.36 22.13 13.94
CA CYS A 402 -6.74 20.82 13.95
C CYS A 402 -7.49 19.89 14.92
N PRO A 403 -7.81 18.64 14.53
CA PRO A 403 -8.44 17.69 15.43
C PRO A 403 -7.49 17.13 16.50
N ARG A 404 -6.17 17.30 16.34
CA ARG A 404 -5.14 16.78 17.27
C ARG A 404 -4.57 17.84 18.20
N CYS A 405 -4.45 19.08 17.76
CA CYS A 405 -3.83 20.17 18.52
C CYS A 405 -4.66 21.47 18.48
N SER A 406 -4.21 22.47 19.23
CA SER A 406 -4.87 23.78 19.36
C SER A 406 -4.72 24.70 18.14
N THR A 407 -3.95 24.32 17.11
CA THR A 407 -3.75 25.14 15.92
C THR A 407 -5.06 25.40 15.18
N LEU A 408 -5.31 26.68 14.87
CA LEU A 408 -6.42 27.14 14.04
C LEU A 408 -5.96 27.41 12.60
N ARG A 409 -6.91 27.56 11.68
CA ARG A 409 -6.68 27.72 10.24
C ARG A 409 -5.56 28.71 9.85
N PRO A 410 -5.41 29.90 10.47
CA PRO A 410 -4.33 30.81 10.12
C PRO A 410 -2.92 30.24 10.31
N GLY A 411 -2.75 29.28 11.23
CA GLY A 411 -1.47 28.62 11.51
C GLY A 411 -1.24 27.30 10.76
N PHE A 412 -2.18 26.86 9.91
CA PHE A 412 -2.00 25.60 9.16
C PHE A 412 -0.82 25.64 8.17
N GLY A 413 -0.42 26.84 7.76
CA GLY A 413 0.76 27.06 6.94
C GLY A 413 2.08 27.06 7.71
N ASP A 414 2.09 26.97 9.03
CA ASP A 414 3.30 27.17 9.82
C ASP A 414 4.09 25.88 10.01
N ASP A 415 5.41 26.03 10.14
CA ASP A 415 6.30 24.92 10.49
C ASP A 415 6.34 24.71 12.00
N SER A 416 5.16 24.48 12.57
CA SER A 416 5.00 24.32 14.01
C SER A 416 3.75 23.52 14.36
N VAL A 417 3.75 22.98 15.57
CA VAL A 417 2.62 22.27 16.15
C VAL A 417 2.12 23.05 17.36
N GLY A 418 0.80 23.24 17.46
CA GLY A 418 0.18 23.79 18.66
C GLY A 418 0.18 22.78 19.80
N THR A 419 -0.26 23.20 21.00
CA THR A 419 -0.45 22.29 22.13
C THR A 419 -1.41 21.17 21.76
N LEU A 420 -1.01 19.91 22.00
CA LEU A 420 -1.86 18.74 21.78
C LEU A 420 -3.13 18.84 22.64
N ARG A 421 -4.26 18.45 22.07
CA ARG A 421 -5.55 18.50 22.76
C ARG A 421 -5.66 17.32 23.73
N GLU A 422 -6.07 17.61 24.96
CA GLU A 422 -6.49 16.59 25.91
C GLU A 422 -8.00 16.41 25.89
N GLN A 423 -8.43 15.15 26.00
CA GLN A 423 -9.85 14.81 26.01
C GLN A 423 -10.61 15.52 27.14
N ALA A 424 -9.99 15.64 28.32
CA ALA A 424 -10.57 16.28 29.49
C ALA A 424 -10.85 17.77 29.25
N ASP A 425 -9.94 18.48 28.57
CA ASP A 425 -10.07 19.91 28.31
C ASP A 425 -11.17 20.19 27.27
N THR A 426 -11.25 19.35 26.24
CA THR A 426 -12.33 19.43 25.25
C THR A 426 -13.70 19.18 25.91
N LEU A 427 -13.82 18.16 26.78
CA LEU A 427 -15.07 17.89 27.51
C LEU A 427 -15.42 19.03 28.47
N ALA A 428 -14.44 19.59 29.18
CA ALA A 428 -14.66 20.73 30.07
C ALA A 428 -15.21 21.94 29.29
N THR A 429 -14.67 22.19 28.09
CA THR A 429 -15.15 23.26 27.19
C THR A 429 -16.59 23.00 26.73
N ILE A 430 -16.91 21.77 26.32
CA ILE A 430 -18.27 21.38 25.90
C ILE A 430 -19.26 21.52 27.08
N HIS A 431 -18.87 21.07 28.27
CA HIS A 431 -19.71 21.16 29.48
C HIS A 431 -19.99 22.61 29.89
N ALA A 432 -18.96 23.46 29.87
CA ALA A 432 -19.12 24.89 30.16
C ALA A 432 -20.07 25.55 29.15
N ALA A 433 -19.92 25.24 27.86
CA ALA A 433 -20.77 25.77 26.79
C ALA A 433 -22.24 25.29 26.90
N ASN A 434 -22.49 24.12 27.50
CA ASN A 434 -23.84 23.56 27.69
C ASN A 434 -24.51 23.95 29.03
N SER A 435 -23.83 24.71 29.90
CA SER A 435 -24.36 25.04 31.22
C SER A 435 -25.45 26.15 31.15
N PRO A 436 -26.56 26.03 31.92
CA PRO A 436 -27.63 27.05 31.94
C PRO A 436 -27.09 28.42 32.39
N GLY A 437 -27.32 29.47 31.60
CA GLY A 437 -26.91 30.85 31.94
C GLY A 437 -25.82 31.47 31.04
N HIS A 438 -25.20 30.70 30.16
CA HIS A 438 -24.24 31.23 29.17
C HIS A 438 -24.93 31.59 27.85
N GLY A 439 -25.17 32.89 27.61
CA GLY A 439 -25.76 33.42 26.37
C GLY A 439 -24.83 33.38 25.14
N GLU A 440 -23.62 32.83 25.27
CA GLU A 440 -22.54 32.89 24.26
C GLU A 440 -22.01 31.51 23.83
N LYS A 441 -22.78 30.42 24.02
CA LYS A 441 -22.38 29.04 23.67
C LYS A 441 -21.67 28.94 22.31
N GLY A 442 -22.26 29.55 21.28
CA GLY A 442 -21.70 29.58 19.93
C GLY A 442 -20.33 30.26 19.85
N GLY A 443 -20.10 31.35 20.59
CA GLY A 443 -18.83 32.07 20.64
C GLY A 443 -17.72 31.24 21.30
N MET A 444 -18.03 30.61 22.44
CA MET A 444 -17.08 29.73 23.15
C MET A 444 -16.62 28.55 22.28
N LEU A 445 -17.58 27.84 21.67
CA LEU A 445 -17.28 26.71 20.78
C LEU A 445 -16.54 27.17 19.53
N THR A 446 -16.91 28.31 18.93
CA THR A 446 -16.20 28.88 17.77
C THR A 446 -14.75 29.20 18.10
N ALA A 447 -14.48 29.84 19.24
CA ALA A 447 -13.13 30.20 19.67
C ALA A 447 -12.25 28.96 19.91
N ALA A 448 -12.83 27.87 20.42
CA ALA A 448 -12.14 26.59 20.61
C ALA A 448 -12.05 25.74 19.32
N GLY A 449 -12.71 26.16 18.24
CA GLY A 449 -12.80 25.43 16.97
C GLY A 449 -13.67 24.17 17.04
N LEU A 450 -14.67 24.13 17.93
CA LEU A 450 -15.53 22.97 18.19
C LEU A 450 -16.92 23.13 17.56
N ASN A 451 -17.53 21.99 17.21
CA ASN A 451 -18.93 21.86 16.84
C ASN A 451 -19.80 21.65 18.08
N ASP A 452 -21.09 21.94 17.97
CA ASP A 452 -22.06 21.71 19.05
C ASP A 452 -22.48 20.23 19.11
N VAL A 453 -21.66 19.43 19.81
CA VAL A 453 -21.94 18.02 20.12
C VAL A 453 -22.02 17.87 21.65
N PRO A 454 -23.22 17.78 22.23
CA PRO A 454 -23.37 17.77 23.69
C PRO A 454 -22.76 16.56 24.39
N ALA A 455 -22.83 15.38 23.75
CA ALA A 455 -22.37 14.11 24.32
C ALA A 455 -21.57 13.30 23.30
N PRO A 456 -20.26 13.56 23.13
CA PRO A 456 -19.42 12.77 22.26
C PRO A 456 -19.27 11.32 22.77
N PHE A 457 -19.37 10.32 21.88
CA PHE A 457 -19.28 8.90 22.26
C PHE A 457 -18.00 8.52 23.03
N TRP A 458 -16.93 9.28 22.82
CA TRP A 458 -15.63 9.06 23.44
C TRP A 458 -15.54 9.56 24.89
N ALA A 459 -16.55 10.27 25.40
CA ALA A 459 -16.57 10.80 26.76
C ALA A 459 -16.44 9.73 27.86
N GLU A 460 -16.99 8.53 27.62
CA GLU A 460 -16.97 7.40 28.57
C GLU A 460 -15.70 6.54 28.50
N TRP A 461 -14.85 6.75 27.47
CA TRP A 461 -13.62 5.98 27.32
C TRP A 461 -12.56 6.44 28.33
N ARG A 462 -12.44 5.67 29.43
CA ARG A 462 -11.34 5.84 30.40
C ARG A 462 -10.00 5.44 29.77
N HIS A 463 -8.98 6.26 30.01
CA HIS A 463 -7.60 6.06 29.53
C HIS A 463 -7.38 6.15 28.01
N ALA A 464 -8.40 6.53 27.24
CA ALA A 464 -8.24 6.97 25.85
C ALA A 464 -8.26 8.50 25.77
N ASN A 465 -7.52 9.06 24.82
CA ASN A 465 -7.67 10.45 24.39
C ASN A 465 -7.99 10.44 22.91
N ILE A 466 -9.20 10.86 22.53
CA ILE A 466 -9.66 10.84 21.13
C ILE A 466 -8.73 11.63 20.20
N HIS A 467 -8.23 12.79 20.64
CA HIS A 467 -7.38 13.66 19.81
C HIS A 467 -6.03 13.01 19.54
N CYS A 468 -5.50 12.26 20.51
CA CYS A 468 -4.29 11.44 20.36
C CYS A 468 -4.55 10.21 19.47
N ALA A 469 -5.75 9.60 19.54
CA ALA A 469 -6.11 8.41 18.78
C ALA A 469 -6.29 8.65 17.27
N LEU A 470 -6.53 9.88 16.82
CA LEU A 470 -6.75 10.18 15.39
C LEU A 470 -5.45 10.07 14.60
N THR A 471 -5.25 8.98 13.87
CA THR A 471 -3.95 8.69 13.27
C THR A 471 -3.68 9.48 11.98
N SER A 472 -2.38 9.60 11.66
CA SER A 472 -1.92 10.15 10.38
C SER A 472 -2.30 9.22 9.22
N ASP A 473 -2.62 9.79 8.05
CA ASP A 473 -3.17 9.05 6.90
C ASP A 473 -2.39 9.32 5.61
N ILE A 474 -1.56 8.36 5.18
CA ILE A 474 -0.72 8.48 3.98
C ILE A 474 -1.58 8.75 2.74
N LEU A 475 -2.71 8.07 2.59
CA LEU A 475 -3.48 8.14 1.35
C LEU A 475 -4.18 9.49 1.21
N HIS A 476 -5.03 9.90 2.15
CA HIS A 476 -5.81 11.12 1.97
C HIS A 476 -5.06 12.39 2.37
N GLN A 477 -4.07 12.33 3.27
CA GLN A 477 -3.31 13.52 3.69
C GLN A 477 -2.09 13.77 2.81
N LEU A 478 -1.28 12.76 2.50
CA LEU A 478 -0.08 12.95 1.67
C LEU A 478 -0.37 12.73 0.18
N VAL A 479 -0.78 11.52 -0.21
CA VAL A 479 -0.90 11.15 -1.64
C VAL A 479 -2.02 11.93 -2.33
N GLN A 480 -3.25 11.90 -1.84
CA GLN A 480 -4.39 12.63 -2.41
C GLN A 480 -4.58 14.02 -1.80
N GLY A 481 -3.71 14.40 -0.84
CA GLY A 481 -3.72 15.70 -0.19
C GLY A 481 -2.61 16.61 -0.71
N VAL A 482 -1.55 16.80 0.08
CA VAL A 482 -0.49 17.77 -0.23
C VAL A 482 0.29 17.39 -1.49
N GLY A 483 0.56 16.11 -1.73
CA GLY A 483 1.25 15.62 -2.93
C GLY A 483 0.48 15.92 -4.21
N LYS A 484 -0.85 15.79 -4.17
CA LYS A 484 -1.73 16.16 -5.30
C LYS A 484 -1.55 17.63 -5.64
N HIS A 485 -1.56 18.51 -4.63
CA HIS A 485 -1.38 19.94 -4.82
C HIS A 485 -0.01 20.27 -5.40
N VAL A 486 1.07 19.66 -4.92
CA VAL A 486 2.41 19.88 -5.49
C VAL A 486 2.47 19.48 -6.96
N VAL A 487 1.88 18.35 -7.34
CA VAL A 487 1.79 17.98 -8.76
C VAL A 487 0.97 19.01 -9.54
N GLU A 488 -0.19 19.43 -9.04
CA GLU A 488 -0.99 20.48 -9.69
C GLU A 488 -0.19 21.78 -9.88
N TRP A 489 0.60 22.18 -8.88
CA TRP A 489 1.42 23.39 -8.96
C TRP A 489 2.56 23.25 -9.97
N LEU A 490 3.24 22.11 -9.99
CA LEU A 490 4.29 21.82 -10.98
C LEU A 490 3.74 21.76 -12.40
N LEU A 491 2.56 21.16 -12.60
CA LEU A 491 1.89 21.11 -13.90
C LEU A 491 1.47 22.50 -14.38
N GLU A 492 1.16 23.42 -13.46
CA GLU A 492 0.82 24.80 -13.78
C GLU A 492 2.05 25.63 -14.17
N LEU A 493 3.18 25.42 -13.50
CA LEU A 493 4.46 26.06 -13.82
C LEU A 493 5.07 25.55 -15.12
N ALA A 494 5.00 24.24 -15.37
CA ALA A 494 5.67 23.62 -16.50
C ALA A 494 4.94 23.87 -17.84
N PRO A 495 5.66 24.06 -18.96
CA PRO A 495 5.04 24.09 -20.28
C PRO A 495 4.39 22.74 -20.62
N GLU A 496 3.05 22.69 -20.65
CA GLU A 496 2.21 21.48 -20.88
C GLU A 496 2.79 20.52 -21.93
N ARG A 497 3.08 21.05 -23.13
CA ARG A 497 3.56 20.25 -24.27
C ARG A 497 4.94 19.65 -24.05
N GLU A 498 5.81 20.35 -23.33
CA GLU A 498 7.19 19.91 -23.11
C GLU A 498 7.23 18.88 -21.98
N LEU A 499 6.51 19.11 -20.90
CA LEU A 499 6.40 18.14 -19.81
C LEU A 499 5.78 16.82 -20.28
N ASP A 500 4.68 16.88 -21.03
CA ASP A 500 4.07 15.67 -21.58
C ASP A 500 5.03 14.94 -22.53
N ALA A 501 5.82 15.68 -23.32
CA ALA A 501 6.81 15.09 -24.21
C ALA A 501 7.92 14.36 -23.43
N ARG A 502 8.41 14.92 -22.32
CA ARG A 502 9.40 14.27 -21.44
C ARG A 502 8.83 13.01 -20.78
N MET A 503 7.63 13.10 -20.19
CA MET A 503 6.95 11.98 -19.53
C MET A 503 6.67 10.80 -20.50
N GLN A 504 6.27 11.08 -21.74
CA GLN A 504 6.03 10.07 -22.77
C GLN A 504 7.29 9.32 -23.21
N ARG A 505 8.47 9.91 -22.98
CA ARG A 505 9.75 9.40 -23.48
C ARG A 505 10.57 8.72 -22.42
N LEU A 506 10.15 8.74 -21.15
CA LEU A 506 10.85 8.02 -20.10
C LEU A 506 10.95 6.52 -20.46
N PRO A 507 12.10 5.88 -20.15
CA PRO A 507 12.24 4.44 -20.29
C PRO A 507 11.15 3.72 -19.50
N GLU A 508 10.65 2.60 -20.03
CA GLU A 508 9.73 1.75 -19.27
C GLU A 508 10.47 1.13 -18.08
N ALA A 509 9.75 0.94 -16.97
CA ALA A 509 10.27 0.30 -15.77
C ALA A 509 9.20 -0.62 -15.17
N HIS A 510 9.62 -1.65 -14.43
CA HIS A 510 8.69 -2.53 -13.75
C HIS A 510 7.94 -1.77 -12.64
N GLY A 511 6.67 -2.13 -12.42
CA GLY A 511 5.85 -1.55 -11.36
C GLY A 511 5.38 -0.11 -11.59
N VAL A 512 5.90 0.59 -12.61
CA VAL A 512 5.57 2.01 -12.86
C VAL A 512 4.77 2.19 -14.13
N ARG A 513 3.74 3.05 -14.04
CA ARG A 513 2.87 3.36 -15.18
C ARG A 513 3.59 4.26 -16.18
N HIS A 514 3.56 3.84 -17.45
CA HIS A 514 4.03 4.65 -18.56
C HIS A 514 2.91 5.55 -19.12
N PHE A 515 3.15 6.86 -19.17
CA PHE A 515 2.17 7.87 -19.60
C PHE A 515 2.26 8.17 -21.10
N LYS A 516 1.78 7.23 -21.93
CA LYS A 516 1.81 7.31 -23.41
C LYS A 516 1.21 8.60 -24.00
N ASN A 517 0.26 9.22 -23.30
CA ASN A 517 -0.42 10.43 -23.73
C ASN A 517 -0.05 11.67 -22.90
N GLY A 518 1.03 11.60 -22.11
CA GLY A 518 1.38 12.62 -21.13
C GLY A 518 0.49 12.59 -19.89
N VAL A 519 0.70 13.55 -19.00
CA VAL A 519 0.00 13.68 -17.71
C VAL A 519 -0.99 14.85 -17.70
N SER A 520 -0.81 15.83 -18.58
CA SER A 520 -1.59 17.08 -18.55
C SER A 520 -3.05 16.92 -19.00
N ILE A 521 -3.37 15.80 -19.64
CA ILE A 521 -4.74 15.46 -20.07
C ILE A 521 -5.54 14.73 -18.98
N LEU A 522 -4.89 14.27 -17.92
CA LEU A 522 -5.53 13.48 -16.89
C LEU A 522 -6.51 14.35 -16.09
N SER A 523 -7.71 13.83 -15.88
CA SER A 523 -8.73 14.41 -15.02
C SER A 523 -9.20 13.33 -14.04
N ASN A 524 -9.47 13.69 -12.78
CA ASN A 524 -9.83 12.73 -11.72
C ASN A 524 -8.75 11.65 -11.53
N ILE A 525 -7.51 12.10 -11.30
CA ILE A 525 -6.32 11.25 -11.11
C ILE A 525 -6.53 10.40 -9.85
N SER A 526 -6.45 9.08 -10.01
CA SER A 526 -6.52 8.13 -8.88
C SER A 526 -5.25 8.16 -8.02
N GLY A 527 -5.30 7.66 -6.78
CA GLY A 527 -4.13 7.55 -5.91
C GLY A 527 -2.96 6.76 -6.54
N LEU A 528 -3.25 5.68 -7.28
CA LEU A 528 -2.24 4.92 -8.02
C LEU A 528 -1.60 5.73 -9.15
N GLU A 529 -2.38 6.56 -9.84
CA GLU A 529 -1.85 7.45 -10.88
C GLU A 529 -1.00 8.57 -10.27
N HIS A 530 -1.40 9.13 -9.12
CA HIS A 530 -0.58 10.07 -8.36
C HIS A 530 0.78 9.47 -7.97
N LYS A 531 0.81 8.27 -7.38
CA LYS A 531 2.06 7.56 -7.03
C LYS A 531 2.96 7.36 -8.26
N ALA A 532 2.40 7.00 -9.40
CA ALA A 532 3.17 6.85 -10.64
C ALA A 532 3.70 8.18 -11.20
N ILE A 533 3.00 9.30 -10.98
CA ILE A 533 3.51 10.64 -11.32
C ILE A 533 4.65 11.01 -10.36
N TYR A 534 4.49 10.82 -9.06
CA TYR A 534 5.53 11.11 -8.05
C TYR A 534 6.85 10.42 -8.37
N ALA A 535 6.78 9.15 -8.76
CA ALA A 535 7.95 8.37 -9.14
C ALA A 535 8.73 8.92 -10.35
N GLN A 536 8.16 9.84 -11.15
CA GLN A 536 8.73 10.26 -12.43
C GLN A 536 8.86 11.78 -12.61
N ILE A 537 8.12 12.57 -11.83
CA ILE A 537 7.90 13.99 -12.12
C ILE A 537 9.15 14.84 -11.92
N LEU A 538 9.94 14.61 -10.87
CA LEU A 538 11.08 15.47 -10.51
C LEU A 538 12.10 15.62 -11.64
N GLY A 539 12.49 14.50 -12.27
CA GLY A 539 13.42 14.52 -13.39
C GLY A 539 12.84 15.13 -14.67
N CYS A 540 11.51 15.07 -14.85
CA CYS A 540 10.87 15.67 -16.02
C CYS A 540 10.70 17.19 -15.91
N VAL A 541 10.44 17.70 -14.70
CA VAL A 541 10.26 19.15 -14.48
C VAL A 541 11.57 19.90 -14.25
N HIS A 542 12.66 19.20 -13.93
CA HIS A 542 13.98 19.83 -13.78
C HIS A 542 14.38 20.56 -15.08
N GLY A 543 14.73 21.84 -14.97
CA GLY A 543 15.03 22.73 -16.10
C GLY A 543 13.80 23.33 -16.80
N LEU A 544 12.56 22.96 -16.43
CA LEU A 544 11.32 23.58 -16.92
C LEU A 544 10.68 24.55 -15.94
N VAL A 545 10.91 24.36 -14.65
CA VAL A 545 10.34 25.14 -13.55
C VAL A 545 11.47 25.63 -12.64
N PRO A 546 11.25 26.65 -11.78
CA PRO A 546 12.27 27.13 -10.86
C PRO A 546 12.83 26.00 -9.97
N ASP A 547 14.15 25.97 -9.77
CA ASP A 547 14.81 24.92 -8.98
C ASP A 547 14.25 24.80 -7.56
N ASN A 548 13.89 25.93 -6.94
CA ASN A 548 13.25 25.92 -5.62
C ASN A 548 11.88 25.24 -5.62
N ALA A 549 11.13 25.25 -6.74
CA ALA A 549 9.88 24.50 -6.86
C ALA A 549 10.13 23.00 -6.95
N VAL A 550 11.19 22.60 -7.67
CA VAL A 550 11.63 21.18 -7.73
C VAL A 550 12.12 20.72 -6.37
N ARG A 551 12.93 21.51 -5.67
CA ARG A 551 13.43 21.22 -4.31
C ARG A 551 12.30 21.13 -3.28
N ALA A 552 11.32 22.03 -3.35
CA ALA A 552 10.12 21.94 -2.50
C ALA A 552 9.36 20.64 -2.77
N ALA A 553 9.14 20.31 -4.05
CA ALA A 553 8.47 19.05 -4.41
C ALA A 553 9.28 17.83 -3.95
N ARG A 554 10.61 17.85 -4.11
CA ARG A 554 11.52 16.81 -3.63
C ARG A 554 11.37 16.63 -2.13
N ALA A 555 11.44 17.70 -1.34
CA ALA A 555 11.29 17.65 0.12
C ALA A 555 9.96 17.00 0.55
N LEU A 556 8.87 17.31 -0.14
CA LEU A 556 7.58 16.65 0.12
C LEU A 556 7.58 15.16 -0.27
N LEU A 557 8.23 14.81 -1.39
CA LEU A 557 8.36 13.41 -1.79
C LEU A 557 9.27 12.65 -0.83
N ASP A 558 10.38 13.22 -0.37
CA ASP A 558 11.25 12.61 0.63
C ASP A 558 10.47 12.29 1.91
N PHE A 559 9.65 13.24 2.38
CA PHE A 559 8.73 13.00 3.49
C PHE A 559 7.74 11.85 3.19
N LEU A 560 7.09 11.88 2.02
CA LEU A 560 6.11 10.86 1.62
C LEU A 560 6.71 9.45 1.55
N TYR A 561 7.89 9.29 0.96
CA TYR A 561 8.54 7.98 0.82
C TYR A 561 9.05 7.48 2.18
N THR A 562 9.67 8.35 2.97
CA THR A 562 10.17 8.02 4.32
C THR A 562 9.03 7.64 5.26
N ALA A 563 7.92 8.39 5.27
CA ALA A 563 6.79 8.14 6.16
C ALA A 563 6.08 6.79 5.91
N GLN A 564 6.41 6.13 4.80
CA GLN A 564 5.88 4.83 4.40
C GLN A 564 6.82 3.66 4.71
N TYR A 565 7.93 3.91 5.42
CA TYR A 565 8.80 2.83 5.89
C TYR A 565 8.06 1.92 6.87
N GLU A 566 8.40 0.63 6.82
CA GLU A 566 7.85 -0.44 7.68
C GLU A 566 8.70 -0.62 8.95
N ASN A 567 9.78 0.15 9.07
CA ASN A 567 10.54 0.34 10.30
C ASN A 567 11.12 1.76 10.34
N HIS A 568 11.01 2.41 11.50
CA HIS A 568 11.55 3.75 11.75
C HIS A 568 12.55 3.73 12.90
N SER A 569 13.72 4.33 12.66
CA SER A 569 14.66 4.73 13.71
C SER A 569 14.52 6.22 14.05
N ASP A 570 15.11 6.67 15.15
CA ASP A 570 15.17 8.12 15.46
C ASP A 570 15.81 8.92 14.31
N ALA A 571 16.83 8.38 13.63
CA ALA A 571 17.43 9.02 12.46
C ALA A 571 16.44 9.18 11.28
N THR A 572 15.59 8.18 11.02
CA THR A 572 14.55 8.32 9.97
C THR A 572 13.47 9.34 10.36
N LEU A 573 13.17 9.48 11.66
CA LEU A 573 12.23 10.49 12.16
C LEU A 573 12.82 11.91 12.03
N ASP A 574 14.12 12.08 12.27
CA ASP A 574 14.83 13.33 12.00
C ASP A 574 14.87 13.65 10.50
N GLY A 575 14.96 12.62 9.66
CA GLY A 575 14.78 12.73 8.20
C GLY A 575 13.41 13.31 7.82
N LEU A 576 12.33 12.85 8.46
CA LEU A 576 10.98 13.42 8.26
C LEU A 576 10.91 14.89 8.68
N THR A 577 11.47 15.24 9.84
CA THR A 577 11.53 16.63 10.32
C THR A 577 12.26 17.52 9.32
N THR A 578 13.42 17.06 8.85
CA THR A 578 14.28 17.79 7.90
C THR A 578 13.56 18.00 6.57
N ALA A 579 12.92 16.96 6.04
CA ALA A 579 12.17 17.03 4.79
C ALA A 579 10.98 18.01 4.89
N LEU A 580 10.20 17.95 5.98
CA LEU A 580 9.08 18.86 6.19
C LEU A 580 9.56 20.31 6.33
N SER A 581 10.59 20.54 7.14
CA SER A 581 11.18 21.88 7.36
C SER A 581 11.69 22.49 6.05
N GLU A 582 12.37 21.69 5.21
CA GLU A 582 12.85 22.14 3.90
C GLU A 582 11.67 22.52 2.97
N PHE A 583 10.57 21.75 2.98
CA PHE A 583 9.37 22.14 2.25
C PHE A 583 8.81 23.47 2.76
N HIS A 584 8.70 23.67 4.07
CA HIS A 584 8.20 24.93 4.65
C HIS A 584 9.08 26.14 4.29
N LYS A 585 10.40 25.97 4.23
CA LYS A 585 11.35 27.00 3.78
C LYS A 585 11.16 27.37 2.31
N LEU A 586 10.87 26.40 1.45
CA LEU A 586 10.88 26.58 -0.01
C LEU A 586 9.51 26.86 -0.63
N LYS A 587 8.40 26.41 -0.02
CA LYS A 587 7.06 26.44 -0.63
C LYS A 587 6.59 27.82 -1.09
N ARG A 588 7.13 28.90 -0.52
CA ARG A 588 6.82 30.29 -0.92
C ARG A 588 7.11 30.54 -2.41
N VAL A 589 7.97 29.74 -3.05
CA VAL A 589 8.16 29.77 -4.52
C VAL A 589 6.84 29.65 -5.29
N PHE A 590 5.90 28.80 -4.86
CA PHE A 590 4.60 28.67 -5.56
C PHE A 590 3.71 29.90 -5.41
N SER A 591 3.90 30.69 -4.35
CA SER A 591 3.23 31.99 -4.19
C SER A 591 3.89 33.09 -5.00
N ILE A 592 5.23 33.11 -5.05
CA ILE A 592 5.99 34.06 -5.87
C ILE A 592 5.62 33.90 -7.35
N GLU A 593 5.51 32.66 -7.82
CA GLU A 593 5.12 32.35 -9.21
C GLU A 593 3.59 32.49 -9.46
N GLY A 594 2.80 32.90 -8.46
CA GLY A 594 1.37 33.16 -8.60
C GLY A 594 0.48 31.92 -8.72
N VAL A 595 1.01 30.73 -8.42
CA VAL A 595 0.28 29.45 -8.51
C VAL A 595 -0.56 29.18 -7.25
N ARG A 596 -0.17 29.75 -6.10
CA ARG A 596 -0.85 29.56 -4.81
C ARG A 596 -0.84 30.81 -3.93
N THR A 597 -1.98 31.17 -3.35
CA THR A 597 -2.13 32.37 -2.50
C THR A 597 -1.64 32.21 -1.06
N ASP A 598 -1.91 31.05 -0.47
CA ASP A 598 -1.62 30.75 0.94
C ASP A 598 -1.40 29.23 1.12
N PHE A 599 -0.86 28.83 2.26
CA PHE A 599 -0.63 27.42 2.59
C PHE A 599 -1.44 26.96 3.80
N ASN A 600 -2.58 27.61 4.09
CA ASN A 600 -3.45 27.28 5.22
C ASN A 600 -4.28 26.02 4.94
N LEU A 601 -3.57 24.93 4.65
CA LEU A 601 -4.08 23.63 4.25
C LEU A 601 -4.07 22.70 5.46
N PRO A 602 -5.23 22.19 5.92
CA PRO A 602 -5.27 21.29 7.07
C PRO A 602 -4.38 20.05 6.89
N LYS A 603 -4.33 19.52 5.66
CA LYS A 603 -3.49 18.35 5.32
C LYS A 603 -1.99 18.64 5.34
N LEU A 604 -1.59 19.90 5.12
CA LEU A 604 -0.20 20.32 5.32
C LEU A 604 0.13 20.37 6.81
N HIS A 605 -0.74 20.97 7.61
CA HIS A 605 -0.56 20.98 9.06
C HIS A 605 -0.54 19.57 9.67
N ALA A 606 -1.38 18.65 9.16
CA ALA A 606 -1.40 17.26 9.60
C ALA A 606 -0.04 16.56 9.50
N MET A 607 0.83 16.98 8.58
CA MET A 607 2.20 16.45 8.44
C MET A 607 3.04 16.64 9.70
N GLN A 608 2.76 17.69 10.50
CA GLN A 608 3.44 17.96 11.77
C GLN A 608 3.18 16.87 12.83
N HIS A 609 2.15 16.03 12.64
CA HIS A 609 1.76 14.98 13.59
C HIS A 609 2.30 13.59 13.23
N TYR A 610 2.98 13.41 12.10
CA TYR A 610 3.43 12.07 11.67
C TYR A 610 4.45 11.45 12.62
N ILE A 611 5.44 12.22 13.05
CA ILE A 611 6.50 11.73 13.95
C ILE A 611 5.90 11.34 15.30
N GLU A 612 5.00 12.16 15.83
CA GLU A 612 4.25 11.88 17.05
C GLU A 612 3.43 10.59 16.90
N CYS A 613 2.68 10.43 15.80
CA CYS A 613 1.93 9.20 15.52
C CYS A 613 2.84 7.97 15.41
N ILE A 614 4.01 8.08 14.75
CA ILE A 614 4.94 6.96 14.61
C ILE A 614 5.49 6.53 15.97
N ARG A 615 5.90 7.50 16.80
CA ARG A 615 6.37 7.21 18.17
C ARG A 615 5.30 6.55 19.03
N LEU A 616 4.05 7.01 18.90
CA LEU A 616 2.93 6.48 19.69
C LEU A 616 2.48 5.10 19.22
N PHE A 617 2.35 4.88 17.91
CA PHE A 617 1.59 3.74 17.36
C PHE A 617 2.41 2.81 16.46
N GLY A 618 3.70 3.09 16.23
CA GLY A 618 4.52 2.38 15.25
C GLY A 618 4.32 2.93 13.83
N THR A 619 4.70 2.16 12.81
CA THR A 619 4.72 2.59 11.41
C THR A 619 3.33 2.84 10.83
N THR A 620 3.27 3.75 9.85
CA THR A 620 2.00 4.28 9.32
C THR A 620 1.14 3.24 8.61
N ASP A 621 1.75 2.17 8.09
CA ASP A 621 1.05 1.07 7.46
C ASP A 621 0.15 0.30 8.43
N GLY A 622 0.40 0.41 9.75
CA GLY A 622 -0.42 -0.19 10.80
C GLY A 622 -1.78 0.49 11.03
N TYR A 623 -1.98 1.71 10.53
CA TYR A 623 -3.17 2.55 10.78
C TYR A 623 -3.54 3.50 9.61
N ASN A 624 -3.27 3.09 8.37
CA ASN A 624 -3.57 3.83 7.13
C ASN A 624 -4.97 3.49 6.56
N THR A 625 -5.62 4.44 5.90
CA THR A 625 -6.97 4.27 5.31
C THR A 625 -6.99 3.33 4.09
N GLU A 626 -5.86 3.08 3.41
CA GLU A 626 -5.77 2.17 2.25
C GLU A 626 -6.35 0.78 2.54
N ALA A 627 -6.18 0.27 3.77
CA ALA A 627 -6.73 -1.02 4.18
C ALA A 627 -8.27 -1.00 4.14
N THR A 628 -8.89 0.07 4.65
CA THR A 628 -10.34 0.23 4.70
C THR A 628 -10.96 0.40 3.32
N GLU A 629 -10.29 1.12 2.40
CA GLU A 629 -10.74 1.24 1.00
C GLU A 629 -10.83 -0.13 0.32
N ARG A 630 -9.88 -1.02 0.60
CA ARG A 630 -9.90 -2.39 0.08
C ARG A 630 -11.03 -3.20 0.69
N LEU A 631 -11.33 -3.01 1.98
CA LEU A 631 -12.45 -3.66 2.65
C LEU A 631 -13.81 -3.20 2.11
N HIS A 632 -13.95 -1.95 1.65
CA HIS A 632 -15.20 -1.48 1.01
C HIS A 632 -15.60 -2.31 -0.21
N ILE A 633 -14.63 -2.91 -0.92
CA ILE A 633 -14.93 -3.77 -2.06
C ILE A 633 -15.72 -4.99 -1.59
N ASP A 634 -15.21 -5.70 -0.57
CA ASP A 634 -15.79 -6.98 -0.13
C ASP A 634 -16.95 -6.78 0.86
N LEU A 635 -16.82 -5.84 1.80
CA LEU A 635 -17.73 -5.65 2.92
C LEU A 635 -18.79 -4.58 2.67
N ALA A 636 -18.74 -3.84 1.56
CA ALA A 636 -19.79 -2.88 1.20
C ALA A 636 -20.32 -3.15 -0.21
N LYS A 637 -19.47 -3.09 -1.23
CA LYS A 637 -19.89 -3.17 -2.65
C LYS A 637 -20.37 -4.57 -3.04
N HIS A 638 -19.57 -5.61 -2.77
CA HIS A 638 -19.98 -7.00 -3.03
C HIS A 638 -21.21 -7.39 -2.20
N ALA A 639 -21.24 -7.01 -0.92
CA ALA A 639 -22.39 -7.24 -0.06
C ALA A 639 -23.66 -6.58 -0.64
N PHE A 640 -23.55 -5.31 -1.06
CA PHE A 640 -24.65 -4.60 -1.72
C PHE A 640 -25.05 -5.27 -3.04
N ASP A 641 -24.11 -5.73 -3.86
CA ASP A 641 -24.33 -6.46 -5.11
C ASP A 641 -25.06 -7.79 -4.95
N ALA A 642 -24.96 -8.40 -3.78
CA ALA A 642 -25.72 -9.58 -3.43
C ALA A 642 -27.18 -9.29 -3.00
N THR A 643 -27.57 -8.02 -2.83
CA THR A 643 -28.93 -7.65 -2.38
C THR A 643 -29.91 -7.39 -3.53
N ASN A 644 -31.20 -7.31 -3.20
CA ASN A 644 -32.24 -6.84 -4.13
C ASN A 644 -32.29 -5.30 -4.30
N LYS A 645 -31.34 -4.57 -3.68
CA LYS A 645 -31.18 -3.10 -3.75
C LYS A 645 -32.28 -2.26 -3.05
N ARG A 646 -33.21 -2.89 -2.32
CA ARG A 646 -34.26 -2.26 -1.50
C ARG A 646 -34.03 -2.61 -0.04
N GLU A 647 -34.10 -1.65 0.89
CA GLU A 647 -33.84 -1.90 2.33
C GLU A 647 -32.61 -2.80 2.52
N PHE A 648 -31.52 -2.42 1.86
CA PHE A 648 -30.45 -3.36 1.50
C PHE A 648 -29.53 -3.67 2.69
N VAL A 649 -29.47 -2.83 3.73
CA VAL A 649 -28.51 -2.98 4.83
C VAL A 649 -28.73 -4.29 5.59
N ALA A 650 -29.98 -4.63 5.93
CA ALA A 650 -30.32 -5.90 6.57
C ALA A 650 -29.89 -7.12 5.72
N GLN A 651 -30.05 -7.02 4.40
CA GLN A 651 -29.64 -8.08 3.47
C GLN A 651 -28.12 -8.19 3.38
N MET A 652 -27.40 -7.07 3.39
CA MET A 652 -25.93 -7.02 3.45
C MET A 652 -25.43 -7.71 4.73
N CYS A 653 -25.98 -7.36 5.89
CA CYS A 653 -25.63 -7.98 7.17
C CYS A 653 -25.83 -9.49 7.15
N ARG A 654 -26.97 -9.99 6.65
CA ARG A 654 -27.25 -11.43 6.54
C ARG A 654 -26.29 -12.14 5.58
N TRP A 655 -25.99 -11.52 4.44
CA TRP A 655 -25.05 -12.08 3.47
C TRP A 655 -23.63 -12.18 4.04
N LEU A 656 -23.18 -11.14 4.76
CA LEU A 656 -21.89 -11.13 5.43
C LEU A 656 -21.81 -12.18 6.55
N GLN A 657 -22.85 -12.27 7.39
CA GLN A 657 -22.92 -13.25 8.47
C GLN A 657 -22.75 -14.68 7.95
N ARG A 658 -23.48 -15.07 6.88
CA ARG A 658 -23.32 -16.39 6.26
C ARG A 658 -21.90 -16.68 5.76
N ARG A 659 -21.24 -15.70 5.15
CA ARG A 659 -19.86 -15.85 4.68
C ARG A 659 -18.90 -16.08 5.83
N GLU A 660 -19.04 -15.28 6.88
CA GLU A 660 -18.19 -15.37 8.06
C GLU A 660 -18.44 -16.65 8.86
N THR A 661 -19.68 -17.12 8.95
CA THR A 661 -20.02 -18.44 9.51
C THR A 661 -19.32 -19.57 8.76
N MET A 662 -19.38 -19.58 7.42
CA MET A 662 -18.67 -20.60 6.62
C MET A 662 -17.16 -20.55 6.80
N HIS A 663 -16.64 -19.34 6.96
CA HIS A 663 -15.24 -19.08 7.21
C HIS A 663 -14.79 -19.55 8.60
N TRP A 664 -15.60 -19.29 9.63
CA TRP A 664 -15.37 -19.75 11.01
C TRP A 664 -15.42 -21.27 11.07
N PHE A 665 -16.41 -21.88 10.43
CA PHE A 665 -16.53 -23.33 10.37
C PHE A 665 -15.36 -23.98 9.61
N ALA A 666 -14.89 -23.39 8.52
CA ALA A 666 -13.71 -23.89 7.81
C ALA A 666 -12.42 -23.79 8.66
N THR A 667 -12.26 -22.72 9.44
CA THR A 667 -11.17 -22.60 10.42
C THR A 667 -11.25 -23.71 11.48
N TYR A 668 -12.44 -24.00 12.01
CA TYR A 668 -12.66 -25.10 12.96
C TYR A 668 -12.24 -26.46 12.39
N LEU A 669 -12.67 -26.80 11.17
CA LEU A 669 -12.35 -28.07 10.54
C LEU A 669 -10.84 -28.24 10.30
N ALA A 670 -10.17 -27.17 9.88
CA ALA A 670 -8.72 -27.19 9.70
C ALA A 670 -8.00 -27.37 11.03
N TRP A 671 -8.38 -26.59 12.05
CA TRP A 671 -7.82 -26.68 13.40
C TRP A 671 -7.99 -28.09 14.00
N LYS A 672 -9.19 -28.68 13.91
CA LYS A 672 -9.47 -30.05 14.36
C LYS A 672 -8.60 -31.09 13.65
N SER A 673 -8.23 -30.82 12.41
CA SER A 673 -7.36 -31.67 11.59
C SER A 673 -5.87 -31.36 11.76
N ASN A 674 -5.50 -30.51 12.74
CA ASN A 674 -4.14 -30.00 12.97
C ASN A 674 -3.51 -29.35 11.72
N THR A 675 -4.33 -28.61 10.97
CA THR A 675 -3.93 -27.83 9.79
C THR A 675 -4.38 -26.37 9.94
N ILE A 676 -3.83 -25.47 9.13
CA ILE A 676 -4.21 -24.05 9.15
C ILE A 676 -5.13 -23.78 7.96
N TYR A 677 -6.29 -23.19 8.24
CA TYR A 677 -7.19 -22.74 7.18
C TYR A 677 -6.62 -21.47 6.52
N ASP A 678 -6.28 -21.56 5.24
CA ASP A 678 -5.98 -20.40 4.42
C ASP A 678 -7.20 -20.01 3.57
N ALA A 679 -7.77 -18.84 3.87
CA ALA A 679 -8.89 -18.30 3.11
C ALA A 679 -8.54 -17.92 1.66
N ARG A 680 -7.24 -17.89 1.29
CA ARG A 680 -6.76 -17.34 0.02
C ARG A 680 -7.15 -18.14 -1.23
N LEU A 681 -7.67 -19.37 -1.12
CA LEU A 681 -8.03 -20.31 -2.23
C LEU A 681 -6.94 -20.59 -3.28
N ARG A 682 -5.89 -19.77 -3.34
CA ARG A 682 -4.61 -20.05 -3.96
C ARG A 682 -3.69 -20.46 -2.82
N PRO A 683 -2.98 -21.59 -2.92
CA PRO A 683 -1.85 -21.80 -2.04
C PRO A 683 -0.99 -20.55 -2.16
N VAL A 684 -0.80 -19.82 -1.06
CA VAL A 684 0.40 -19.02 -0.93
C VAL A 684 1.49 -20.01 -1.24
N ALA A 685 2.24 -19.77 -2.33
CA ALA A 685 3.45 -20.52 -2.54
C ALA A 685 4.21 -20.34 -1.22
N THR A 686 4.29 -21.41 -0.43
CA THR A 686 5.00 -21.42 0.84
C THR A 686 6.31 -20.72 0.55
N GLN A 687 6.60 -19.63 1.25
CA GLN A 687 7.85 -18.89 1.07
C GLN A 687 8.98 -19.76 1.62
N VAL A 688 9.27 -20.85 0.92
CA VAL A 688 10.57 -21.48 0.90
C VAL A 688 11.41 -20.52 0.10
N GLY A 689 12.40 -19.89 0.73
CA GLY A 689 13.29 -18.88 0.15
C GLY A 689 13.40 -19.02 -1.36
N GLY A 690 12.69 -18.15 -2.08
CA GLY A 690 12.62 -18.20 -3.53
C GLY A 690 14.04 -18.05 -4.08
N LYS A 691 14.35 -18.70 -5.20
CA LYS A 691 15.62 -18.42 -5.88
C LYS A 691 15.68 -16.89 -6.11
N PRO A 692 16.77 -16.20 -5.74
CA PRO A 692 16.88 -14.74 -5.86
C PRO A 692 16.66 -14.28 -7.30
N ILE A 693 16.89 -15.18 -8.26
CA ILE A 693 16.59 -14.98 -9.68
C ILE A 693 15.70 -16.10 -10.20
N VAL A 694 14.68 -15.71 -10.95
CA VAL A 694 13.76 -16.60 -11.63
C VAL A 694 13.72 -16.28 -13.12
N LEU A 695 14.08 -17.27 -13.93
CA LEU A 695 13.91 -17.28 -15.38
C LEU A 695 12.81 -18.27 -15.79
N ALA A 696 12.22 -18.03 -16.97
CA ALA A 696 11.34 -19.01 -17.57
C ALA A 696 12.08 -20.34 -17.79
N LYS A 697 11.40 -21.47 -17.51
CA LYS A 697 12.01 -22.82 -17.65
C LYS A 697 12.61 -23.08 -19.03
N ARG A 698 12.05 -22.47 -20.08
CA ARG A 698 12.55 -22.55 -21.46
C ARG A 698 12.90 -21.15 -21.96
N PRO A 699 13.99 -20.98 -22.73
CA PRO A 699 14.31 -19.72 -23.39
C PRO A 699 13.21 -19.35 -24.38
N GLN A 700 12.89 -18.05 -24.49
CA GLN A 700 11.98 -17.57 -25.53
C GLN A 700 12.58 -17.71 -26.94
N ARG A 701 13.91 -17.64 -27.04
CA ARG A 701 14.66 -17.87 -28.28
C ARG A 701 15.74 -18.94 -28.02
N PRO A 702 15.47 -20.22 -28.31
CA PRO A 702 16.37 -21.32 -27.99
C PRO A 702 17.71 -21.32 -28.74
N ARG A 703 17.80 -20.57 -29.84
CA ARG A 703 19.03 -20.38 -30.62
C ARG A 703 18.97 -19.01 -31.29
N VAL A 704 19.94 -18.15 -30.97
CA VAL A 704 20.14 -16.84 -31.59
C VAL A 704 21.59 -16.77 -32.03
N ASP A 705 21.83 -16.53 -33.32
CA ASP A 705 23.18 -16.38 -33.86
C ASP A 705 23.84 -15.13 -33.24
N LEU A 706 25.16 -15.17 -33.01
CA LEU A 706 25.86 -14.01 -32.47
C LEU A 706 25.79 -12.79 -33.40
N LYS A 707 25.64 -13.00 -34.72
CA LYS A 707 25.38 -11.92 -35.67
C LYS A 707 24.01 -11.28 -35.44
N ASP A 708 22.98 -12.09 -35.28
CA ASP A 708 21.62 -11.60 -35.00
C ASP A 708 21.59 -10.88 -33.64
N LEU A 709 22.32 -11.39 -32.64
CA LEU A 709 22.44 -10.73 -31.33
C LEU A 709 23.14 -9.37 -31.43
N ALA A 710 24.14 -9.23 -32.30
CA ALA A 710 24.80 -7.96 -32.56
C ALA A 710 23.86 -6.96 -33.25
N GLU A 711 23.09 -7.39 -34.26
CA GLU A 711 22.18 -6.54 -35.02
C GLU A 711 20.94 -6.14 -34.23
N GLU A 712 20.31 -7.09 -33.54
CA GLU A 712 19.02 -6.90 -32.88
C GLU A 712 19.14 -6.39 -31.43
N ASN A 713 20.16 -6.87 -30.70
CA ASN A 713 20.39 -6.54 -29.30
C ASN A 713 21.55 -5.55 -29.12
N GLY A 714 22.28 -5.15 -30.16
CA GLY A 714 23.47 -4.30 -30.05
C GLY A 714 24.63 -4.95 -29.30
N VAL A 715 24.63 -6.28 -29.19
CA VAL A 715 25.66 -7.05 -28.46
C VAL A 715 26.87 -7.25 -29.37
N VAL A 716 27.75 -6.25 -29.41
CA VAL A 716 28.97 -6.28 -30.23
C VAL A 716 30.14 -6.94 -29.50
N ASN A 717 31.04 -7.59 -30.23
CA ASN A 717 32.25 -8.23 -29.70
C ASN A 717 32.00 -9.29 -28.61
N PHE A 718 30.87 -10.01 -28.69
CA PHE A 718 30.45 -10.99 -27.69
C PHE A 718 31.59 -11.94 -27.27
N LYS A 719 32.30 -12.53 -28.24
CA LYS A 719 33.41 -13.48 -27.97
C LYS A 719 34.52 -12.86 -27.13
N GLN A 720 34.95 -11.64 -27.45
CA GLN A 720 35.97 -10.92 -26.67
C GLN A 720 35.50 -10.64 -25.24
N VAL A 721 34.25 -10.20 -25.08
CA VAL A 721 33.68 -9.90 -23.76
C VAL A 721 33.52 -11.18 -22.93
N LEU A 722 33.20 -12.31 -23.57
CA LEU A 722 33.15 -13.62 -22.91
C LEU A 722 34.53 -14.09 -22.47
N GLU A 723 35.58 -13.91 -23.28
CA GLU A 723 36.95 -14.16 -22.85
C GLU A 723 37.36 -13.30 -21.66
N ASP A 724 37.01 -12.01 -21.66
CA ASP A 724 37.31 -11.10 -20.55
C ASP A 724 36.60 -11.56 -19.25
N PHE A 725 35.34 -11.97 -19.34
CA PHE A 725 34.59 -12.56 -18.23
C PHE A 725 35.27 -13.84 -17.71
N LEU A 726 35.65 -14.76 -18.61
CA LEU A 726 36.30 -16.02 -18.24
C LEU A 726 37.65 -15.79 -17.53
N ARG A 727 38.44 -14.80 -17.95
CA ARG A 727 39.70 -14.49 -17.26
C ARG A 727 39.47 -14.06 -15.81
N CYS A 728 38.43 -13.25 -15.57
CA CYS A 728 38.05 -12.86 -14.22
C CYS A 728 37.44 -14.04 -13.43
N TRP A 729 36.59 -14.83 -14.06
CA TRP A 729 35.87 -15.94 -13.44
C TRP A 729 36.78 -17.11 -13.07
N LEU A 730 37.84 -17.38 -13.85
CA LEU A 730 38.88 -18.35 -13.55
C LEU A 730 39.98 -17.82 -12.61
N ASP A 731 39.82 -16.61 -12.05
CA ASP A 731 40.80 -15.90 -11.22
C ASP A 731 42.22 -15.85 -11.83
N LEU A 732 42.31 -15.60 -13.15
CA LEU A 732 43.60 -15.45 -13.82
C LEU A 732 44.18 -14.07 -13.47
N ALA A 733 44.87 -13.99 -12.33
CA ALA A 733 45.47 -12.77 -11.82
C ALA A 733 46.50 -12.15 -12.79
N ARG A 734 46.58 -10.81 -12.83
CA ARG A 734 47.65 -10.09 -13.53
C ARG A 734 48.96 -10.22 -12.73
N TYR A 735 49.89 -11.04 -13.19
CA TYR A 735 51.24 -11.04 -12.61
C TYR A 735 52.14 -10.02 -13.32
N ARG A 736 52.66 -9.03 -12.58
CA ARG A 736 53.71 -8.09 -13.03
C ARG A 736 53.48 -7.43 -14.40
N GLY A 737 52.25 -7.00 -14.68
CA GLY A 737 51.93 -6.27 -15.92
C GLY A 737 51.82 -7.12 -17.19
N TRP A 738 51.97 -8.44 -17.11
CA TRP A 738 51.71 -9.36 -18.22
C TRP A 738 50.23 -9.76 -18.22
N GLN A 739 49.55 -9.60 -19.35
CA GLN A 739 48.22 -10.16 -19.56
C GLN A 739 48.35 -11.68 -19.68
N MET A 740 47.85 -12.43 -18.69
CA MET A 740 47.68 -13.88 -18.85
C MET A 740 46.66 -14.16 -19.95
N GLN A 741 47.05 -15.00 -20.92
CA GLN A 741 46.14 -15.46 -21.96
C GLN A 741 45.21 -16.54 -21.41
N LEU A 742 43.99 -16.61 -21.97
CA LEU A 742 43.04 -17.67 -21.63
C LEU A 742 43.60 -19.01 -22.13
N PRO A 743 43.53 -20.11 -21.35
CA PRO A 743 44.03 -21.40 -21.83
C PRO A 743 43.38 -21.81 -23.15
N ASP A 744 44.16 -22.44 -24.05
CA ASP A 744 43.76 -22.73 -25.44
C ASP A 744 42.44 -23.49 -25.55
N VAL A 745 42.15 -24.38 -24.60
CA VAL A 745 40.90 -25.16 -24.57
C VAL A 745 39.68 -24.22 -24.50
N HIS A 746 39.69 -23.27 -23.55
CA HIS A 746 38.61 -22.31 -23.39
C HIS A 746 38.57 -21.31 -24.55
N ALA A 747 39.73 -20.83 -24.99
CA ALA A 747 39.82 -19.88 -26.12
C ALA A 747 39.27 -20.49 -27.42
N ASN A 748 39.59 -21.75 -27.71
CA ASN A 748 39.06 -22.47 -28.87
C ASN A 748 37.56 -22.72 -28.74
N ALA A 749 37.06 -23.06 -27.55
CA ALA A 749 35.62 -23.23 -27.31
C ALA A 749 34.84 -21.93 -27.55
N VAL A 750 35.35 -20.78 -27.08
CA VAL A 750 34.77 -19.45 -27.35
C VAL A 750 34.81 -19.12 -28.86
N ARG A 751 35.89 -19.46 -29.56
CA ARG A 751 36.00 -19.26 -31.03
C ARG A 751 34.93 -20.04 -31.80
N GLN A 752 34.58 -21.26 -31.37
CA GLN A 752 33.59 -22.12 -32.02
C GLN A 752 32.14 -21.80 -31.64
N LEU A 753 31.90 -20.89 -30.69
CA LEU A 753 30.57 -20.52 -30.26
C LEU A 753 29.91 -19.58 -31.28
N ASP A 754 28.84 -20.02 -31.94
CA ASP A 754 28.16 -19.20 -32.96
C ASP A 754 26.74 -18.78 -32.57
N ALA A 755 26.17 -19.36 -31.52
CA ALA A 755 24.83 -19.02 -31.06
C ALA A 755 24.66 -19.19 -29.54
N VAL A 756 23.68 -18.50 -28.98
CA VAL A 756 23.28 -18.57 -27.57
C VAL A 756 21.79 -18.80 -27.40
N GLN A 757 21.38 -19.27 -26.23
CA GLN A 757 19.97 -19.33 -25.82
C GLN A 757 19.60 -18.03 -25.14
N VAL A 758 18.49 -17.39 -25.52
CA VAL A 758 18.12 -16.04 -25.04
C VAL A 758 16.77 -16.03 -24.34
N TRP A 759 16.73 -15.31 -23.21
CA TRP A 759 15.52 -14.97 -22.47
C TRP A 759 15.19 -13.49 -22.63
N ASN A 760 13.89 -13.18 -22.71
CA ASN A 760 13.42 -11.79 -22.90
C ASN A 760 13.32 -10.99 -21.60
N HIS A 761 13.28 -11.67 -20.45
CA HIS A 761 13.14 -11.04 -19.15
C HIS A 761 13.62 -11.96 -18.02
N VAL A 762 13.89 -11.34 -16.88
CA VAL A 762 14.28 -11.97 -15.63
C VAL A 762 13.47 -11.37 -14.48
N THR A 763 13.16 -12.19 -13.47
CA THR A 763 12.53 -11.75 -12.23
C THR A 763 13.55 -11.84 -11.09
N PHE A 764 13.67 -10.77 -10.32
CA PHE A 764 14.52 -10.66 -9.13
C PHE A 764 13.65 -10.68 -7.87
N SER A 765 14.11 -11.39 -6.85
CA SER A 765 13.55 -11.39 -5.49
C SER A 765 14.59 -10.76 -4.57
N THR A 766 14.31 -9.55 -4.10
CA THR A 766 15.19 -8.79 -3.20
C THR A 766 14.67 -8.92 -1.78
N PRO A 767 15.47 -9.36 -0.79
CA PRO A 767 15.03 -9.46 0.59
C PRO A 767 14.46 -8.13 1.11
N ASN A 768 13.27 -8.17 1.74
CA ASN A 768 12.75 -7.00 2.44
C ASN A 768 13.43 -6.88 3.81
N THR A 769 14.42 -6.01 3.91
CA THR A 769 15.20 -5.80 5.14
C THR A 769 14.53 -4.84 6.13
N GLN A 770 13.27 -4.42 5.92
CA GLN A 770 12.56 -3.55 6.87
C GLN A 770 11.96 -4.33 8.02
N THR A 771 11.46 -5.53 7.76
CA THR A 771 10.85 -6.37 8.81
C THR A 771 11.19 -7.83 8.53
N LYS A 772 11.42 -8.63 9.58
CA LYS A 772 11.85 -10.03 9.47
C LYS A 772 10.88 -10.92 8.68
N ASP A 773 9.59 -10.59 8.71
CA ASP A 773 8.52 -11.43 8.13
C ASP A 773 7.91 -10.83 6.86
N ALA A 774 8.43 -9.70 6.36
CA ALA A 774 7.91 -9.13 5.12
C ALA A 774 8.34 -9.94 3.90
N PRO A 775 7.46 -10.11 2.91
CA PRO A 775 7.82 -10.79 1.68
C PRO A 775 8.89 -10.02 0.91
N ASP A 776 9.79 -10.75 0.26
CA ASP A 776 10.74 -10.19 -0.69
C ASP A 776 10.07 -9.27 -1.72
N VAL A 777 10.80 -8.22 -2.09
CA VAL A 777 10.43 -7.30 -3.16
C VAL A 777 10.71 -7.96 -4.50
N ILE A 778 9.66 -8.12 -5.31
CA ILE A 778 9.77 -8.71 -6.64
C ILE A 778 9.94 -7.61 -7.69
N ASN A 779 10.97 -7.70 -8.51
CA ASN A 779 11.20 -6.79 -9.65
C ASN A 779 11.47 -7.57 -10.94
N LYS A 780 11.23 -6.97 -12.11
CA LYS A 780 11.51 -7.58 -13.42
C LYS A 780 12.30 -6.64 -14.32
N ALA A 781 13.29 -7.18 -15.01
CA ALA A 781 13.99 -6.46 -16.08
C ALA A 781 13.81 -7.18 -17.42
N TYR A 782 13.73 -6.41 -18.50
CA TYR A 782 13.58 -6.89 -19.86
C TYR A 782 14.84 -6.66 -20.70
N ALA A 783 15.16 -7.64 -21.55
CA ALA A 783 16.13 -7.53 -22.64
C ALA A 783 15.54 -8.21 -23.88
N SER A 784 14.68 -7.48 -24.58
CA SER A 784 13.82 -8.01 -25.62
C SER A 784 13.95 -7.21 -26.90
N ALA A 785 14.69 -7.75 -27.87
CA ALA A 785 14.83 -7.18 -29.21
C ALA A 785 13.48 -7.02 -29.94
N SER A 786 12.57 -7.99 -29.83
CA SER A 786 11.25 -7.94 -30.47
C SER A 786 10.36 -6.80 -29.98
N ARG A 787 10.61 -6.30 -28.75
CA ARG A 787 9.95 -5.12 -28.18
C ARG A 787 10.84 -3.87 -28.22
N SER A 788 12.07 -4.03 -28.71
CA SER A 788 13.16 -3.06 -28.60
C SER A 788 13.33 -2.52 -27.17
N ARG A 789 13.13 -3.37 -26.16
CA ARG A 789 13.12 -2.97 -24.75
C ARG A 789 14.32 -3.56 -24.02
N PHE A 790 15.20 -2.69 -23.56
CA PHE A 790 16.43 -3.02 -22.83
C PHE A 790 16.47 -2.20 -21.55
N ASP A 791 16.00 -2.80 -20.46
CA ASP A 791 15.87 -2.15 -19.17
C ASP A 791 17.25 -1.96 -18.50
N THR A 792 17.32 -1.02 -17.56
CA THR A 792 18.52 -0.78 -16.75
C THR A 792 18.44 -1.53 -15.43
N VAL A 793 19.59 -2.00 -14.95
CA VAL A 793 19.73 -2.77 -13.71
C VAL A 793 20.86 -2.21 -12.85
N LEU A 794 20.69 -2.28 -11.53
CA LEU A 794 21.73 -1.96 -10.56
C LEU A 794 22.50 -3.25 -10.22
N VAL A 795 23.81 -3.24 -10.44
CA VAL A 795 24.68 -4.42 -10.36
C VAL A 795 25.73 -4.20 -9.28
N LYS A 796 25.97 -5.22 -8.45
CA LYS A 796 27.08 -5.28 -7.50
C LYS A 796 28.39 -5.47 -8.27
N ILE A 797 29.39 -4.63 -8.00
CA ILE A 797 30.70 -4.74 -8.65
C ILE A 797 31.84 -5.04 -7.65
N ASN A 798 31.74 -4.62 -6.38
CA ASN A 798 32.75 -4.85 -5.33
C ASN A 798 32.10 -4.99 -3.93
N GLY A 799 32.79 -5.64 -2.98
CA GLY A 799 32.50 -5.60 -1.53
C GLY A 799 31.59 -6.70 -0.95
N GLU A 800 31.40 -6.71 0.37
CA GLU A 800 30.49 -7.62 1.11
C GLU A 800 29.04 -7.14 1.16
N ASP A 801 28.68 -6.15 0.33
CA ASP A 801 27.33 -5.58 0.30
C ASP A 801 26.24 -6.68 0.15
N VAL A 802 25.11 -6.50 0.82
CA VAL A 802 23.97 -7.43 0.86
C VAL A 802 22.76 -6.76 0.20
N ALA A 803 22.08 -7.45 -0.72
CA ALA A 803 20.95 -6.87 -1.45
C ALA A 803 19.85 -6.42 -0.50
N GLY A 804 19.43 -5.14 -0.61
CA GLY A 804 18.41 -4.56 0.27
C GLY A 804 18.97 -3.87 1.52
N VAL A 805 20.28 -3.97 1.78
CA VAL A 805 21.00 -3.07 2.70
C VAL A 805 21.37 -1.83 1.89
N GLY A 806 21.02 -0.64 2.39
CA GLY A 806 20.98 0.55 1.55
C GLY A 806 22.35 1.08 1.12
N GLY A 807 22.34 1.89 0.07
CA GLY A 807 23.48 2.59 -0.48
C GLY A 807 23.77 2.28 -1.95
N LEU A 808 24.69 3.06 -2.52
CA LEU A 808 25.19 2.87 -3.90
C LEU A 808 26.67 2.48 -3.95
N GLU A 809 27.33 2.41 -2.80
CA GLU A 809 28.74 2.02 -2.73
C GLU A 809 28.93 0.59 -3.24
N GLY A 810 29.99 0.37 -4.03
CA GLY A 810 30.23 -0.95 -4.63
C GLY A 810 29.23 -1.36 -5.72
N THR A 811 28.36 -0.46 -6.19
CA THR A 811 27.39 -0.74 -7.27
C THR A 811 27.63 0.07 -8.54
N ARG A 812 27.07 -0.42 -9.66
CA ARG A 812 27.11 0.24 -10.97
C ARG A 812 25.83 -0.05 -11.75
N VAL A 813 25.38 0.89 -12.58
CA VAL A 813 24.20 0.70 -13.45
C VAL A 813 24.63 0.14 -14.81
N GLY A 814 23.98 -0.93 -15.25
CA GLY A 814 24.13 -1.51 -16.59
C GLY A 814 22.80 -1.53 -17.35
N GLN A 815 22.84 -1.30 -18.66
CA GLN A 815 21.71 -1.55 -19.56
C GLN A 815 21.74 -3.00 -20.02
N LEU A 816 20.67 -3.74 -19.76
CA LEU A 816 20.58 -5.16 -20.05
C LEU A 816 20.32 -5.40 -21.55
N ARG A 817 21.35 -5.81 -22.30
CA ARG A 817 21.25 -6.03 -23.75
C ARG A 817 20.81 -7.45 -24.10
N ALA A 818 21.27 -8.45 -23.36
CA ALA A 818 20.85 -9.83 -23.53
C ALA A 818 20.88 -10.60 -22.20
N ILE A 819 19.91 -11.49 -21.99
CA ILE A 819 19.92 -12.50 -20.94
C ILE A 819 20.10 -13.84 -21.63
N PHE A 820 21.15 -14.58 -21.31
CA PHE A 820 21.51 -15.75 -22.09
C PHE A 820 22.12 -16.89 -21.28
N LYS A 821 22.13 -18.05 -21.92
CA LYS A 821 22.97 -19.20 -21.58
C LYS A 821 23.69 -19.69 -22.82
N LEU A 822 24.86 -20.27 -22.63
CA LEU A 822 25.53 -20.98 -23.71
C LEU A 822 24.78 -22.27 -24.02
N PRO A 823 24.79 -22.75 -25.27
CA PRO A 823 24.26 -24.08 -25.58
C PRO A 823 24.99 -25.14 -24.75
N ALA A 824 24.25 -26.14 -24.24
CA ALA A 824 24.81 -27.18 -23.35
C ALA A 824 26.06 -27.88 -23.89
N LEU A 825 26.17 -28.00 -25.23
CA LEU A 825 27.31 -28.61 -25.91
C LEU A 825 28.62 -27.79 -25.77
N HIS A 826 28.51 -26.48 -25.62
CA HIS A 826 29.64 -25.57 -25.43
C HIS A 826 29.82 -25.12 -23.97
N GLU A 827 28.76 -25.19 -23.15
CA GLU A 827 28.76 -24.68 -21.77
C GLU A 827 29.89 -25.32 -20.93
N HIS A 828 30.02 -26.65 -21.00
CA HIS A 828 31.09 -27.39 -20.29
C HIS A 828 32.48 -27.21 -20.91
N GLN A 829 32.57 -26.95 -22.22
CA GLN A 829 33.86 -26.70 -22.88
C GLN A 829 34.39 -25.29 -22.55
N VAL A 830 33.48 -24.34 -22.34
CA VAL A 830 33.80 -22.95 -22.05
C VAL A 830 34.08 -22.77 -20.55
N PHE A 831 33.24 -23.31 -19.67
CA PHE A 831 33.35 -23.08 -18.21
C PHE A 831 33.99 -24.23 -17.43
N GLY A 832 34.13 -25.42 -18.01
CA GLY A 832 34.59 -26.61 -17.30
C GLY A 832 33.49 -27.26 -16.45
N ASP A 833 33.90 -27.91 -15.34
CA ASP A 833 32.98 -28.62 -14.43
C ASP A 833 32.16 -27.68 -13.54
N GLN A 834 32.64 -26.46 -13.34
CA GLN A 834 31.93 -25.41 -12.61
C GLN A 834 31.20 -24.55 -13.63
N LEU A 835 29.87 -24.50 -13.55
CA LEU A 835 29.06 -23.69 -14.46
C LEU A 835 28.60 -22.43 -13.73
N PRO A 836 28.76 -21.23 -14.33
CA PRO A 836 28.19 -20.02 -13.75
C PRO A 836 26.65 -20.10 -13.74
N GLY A 837 26.04 -19.21 -12.96
CA GLY A 837 24.62 -18.96 -13.04
C GLY A 837 24.18 -18.43 -14.43
N PRO A 838 22.89 -18.13 -14.61
CA PRO A 838 22.42 -17.44 -15.81
C PRO A 838 23.18 -16.12 -16.04
N LEU A 839 23.56 -15.85 -17.29
CA LEU A 839 24.42 -14.72 -17.65
C LEU A 839 23.62 -13.58 -18.29
N ALA A 840 24.20 -12.39 -18.21
CA ALA A 840 23.70 -11.19 -18.86
C ALA A 840 24.82 -10.43 -19.56
N PHE A 841 24.54 -9.91 -20.75
CA PHE A 841 25.38 -8.92 -21.42
C PHE A 841 24.86 -7.52 -21.10
N VAL A 842 25.72 -6.66 -20.54
CA VAL A 842 25.36 -5.31 -20.12
C VAL A 842 26.25 -4.25 -20.75
N ASP A 843 25.64 -3.13 -21.12
CA ASP A 843 26.37 -1.89 -21.45
C ASP A 843 26.40 -0.99 -20.23
N TRP A 844 27.58 -0.57 -19.82
CA TRP A 844 27.75 0.15 -18.56
C TRP A 844 27.46 1.64 -18.67
N PHE A 845 26.95 2.18 -17.57
CA PHE A 845 27.05 3.59 -17.25
C PHE A 845 28.23 3.84 -16.31
N THR A 846 28.65 5.08 -16.13
CA THR A 846 29.64 5.43 -15.10
C THR A 846 29.11 5.04 -13.73
N LYS A 847 30.00 4.92 -12.74
CA LYS A 847 29.56 4.80 -11.35
C LYS A 847 28.66 5.99 -11.01
N PRO A 848 27.57 5.79 -10.25
CA PRO A 848 26.77 6.91 -9.74
C PRO A 848 27.70 7.90 -9.03
N HIS A 849 27.50 9.20 -9.27
CA HIS A 849 28.23 10.22 -8.54
C HIS A 849 27.99 10.05 -7.03
N THR A 850 29.00 10.35 -6.21
CA THR A 850 28.89 10.24 -4.75
C THR A 850 27.86 11.21 -4.17
N ALA A 851 27.73 12.40 -4.75
CA ALA A 851 26.73 13.39 -4.37
C ALA A 851 25.51 13.35 -5.32
N ALA A 852 24.33 13.33 -4.72
CA ALA A 852 23.06 13.52 -5.42
C ALA A 852 22.93 14.96 -5.97
N ASP A 853 22.13 15.13 -7.02
CA ASP A 853 21.79 16.44 -7.57
C ASP A 853 21.02 17.28 -6.53
N HIS A 854 21.55 18.45 -6.20
CA HIS A 854 21.01 19.29 -5.13
C HIS A 854 19.58 19.82 -5.40
N VAL A 855 19.10 19.78 -6.65
CA VAL A 855 17.76 20.24 -7.04
C VAL A 855 16.75 19.11 -6.96
N ASN A 856 17.01 18.00 -7.66
CA ASN A 856 16.05 16.90 -7.80
C ASN A 856 16.32 15.68 -6.90
N GLY A 857 17.48 15.63 -6.23
CA GLY A 857 17.85 14.57 -5.30
C GLY A 857 18.39 13.30 -5.93
N MET A 858 18.42 13.17 -7.25
CA MET A 858 18.84 11.94 -7.93
C MET A 858 20.33 11.92 -8.24
N TYR A 859 20.91 10.72 -8.28
CA TYR A 859 22.32 10.52 -8.59
C TYR A 859 22.59 10.62 -10.09
N SER A 860 23.66 11.33 -10.44
CA SER A 860 24.06 11.53 -11.84
C SER A 860 24.94 10.40 -12.34
N LEU A 861 24.75 10.01 -13.60
CA LEU A 861 25.61 9.04 -14.29
C LEU A 861 25.58 9.27 -15.80
N GLU A 862 26.62 8.80 -16.48
CA GLU A 862 26.81 8.98 -17.92
C GLU A 862 27.03 7.62 -18.60
N LYS A 863 26.84 7.55 -19.92
CA LYS A 863 27.26 6.37 -20.68
C LYS A 863 28.77 6.18 -20.55
N ALA A 864 29.21 5.00 -20.11
CA ALA A 864 30.62 4.64 -20.10
C ALA A 864 31.15 4.20 -21.47
N TYR A 865 32.32 4.69 -21.85
CA TYR A 865 33.00 4.37 -23.10
C TYR A 865 34.43 3.93 -22.81
N ARG A 866 34.93 2.99 -23.61
CA ARG A 866 36.34 2.60 -23.63
C ARG A 866 37.16 3.65 -24.38
N ALA A 867 38.49 3.58 -24.26
CA ALA A 867 39.41 4.50 -24.93
C ALA A 867 39.29 4.47 -26.48
N ASP A 868 38.77 3.39 -27.05
CA ASP A 868 38.51 3.24 -28.50
C ASP A 868 37.18 3.87 -28.95
N GLY A 869 36.45 4.54 -28.05
CA GLY A 869 35.17 5.20 -28.32
C GLY A 869 33.96 4.26 -28.35
N ARG A 870 34.13 2.96 -28.10
CA ARG A 870 33.01 2.01 -28.02
C ARG A 870 32.38 2.02 -26.63
N ARG A 871 31.10 1.60 -26.54
CA ARG A 871 30.41 1.40 -25.26
C ARG A 871 31.21 0.40 -24.41
N GLU A 872 31.37 0.72 -23.14
CA GLU A 872 31.98 -0.21 -22.20
C GLU A 872 30.96 -1.30 -21.86
N SER A 873 31.21 -2.53 -22.33
CA SER A 873 30.32 -3.67 -22.08
C SER A 873 31.03 -4.78 -21.31
N SER A 874 30.27 -5.57 -20.56
CA SER A 874 30.73 -6.81 -19.93
C SER A 874 29.65 -7.89 -19.91
N ILE A 875 30.07 -9.12 -19.65
CA ILE A 875 29.19 -10.21 -19.20
C ILE A 875 29.23 -10.26 -17.67
N ILE A 876 28.08 -10.43 -17.05
CA ILE A 876 27.91 -10.58 -15.60
C ILE A 876 27.06 -11.82 -15.30
N GLU A 877 27.18 -12.36 -14.10
CA GLU A 877 26.20 -13.31 -13.59
C GLU A 877 24.96 -12.54 -13.12
N LEU A 878 23.77 -13.07 -13.41
CA LEU A 878 22.53 -12.42 -13.00
C LEU A 878 22.42 -12.30 -11.47
N VAL A 879 23.13 -13.14 -10.71
CA VAL A 879 23.19 -13.11 -9.23
C VAL A 879 23.75 -11.81 -8.69
N ASP A 880 24.57 -11.11 -9.46
CA ASP A 880 25.14 -9.81 -9.09
C ASP A 880 24.15 -8.66 -9.30
N VAL A 881 23.04 -8.89 -10.01
CA VAL A 881 22.01 -7.89 -10.20
C VAL A 881 21.17 -7.75 -8.94
N ARG A 882 21.18 -6.56 -8.35
CA ARG A 882 20.39 -6.22 -7.16
C ARG A 882 18.91 -6.07 -7.48
N ARG A 883 18.63 -5.31 -8.55
CA ARG A 883 17.28 -4.93 -8.98
C ARG A 883 17.29 -4.28 -10.35
N ALA A 884 16.10 -4.18 -10.96
CA ALA A 884 15.89 -3.23 -12.05
C ALA A 884 15.82 -1.79 -11.49
N CYS A 885 16.27 -0.83 -12.30
CA CYS A 885 16.20 0.60 -12.01
C CYS A 885 15.74 1.37 -13.26
N GLN A 886 15.29 2.61 -13.08
CA GLN A 886 14.93 3.49 -14.18
C GLN A 886 15.93 4.65 -14.25
N LEU A 887 16.36 4.98 -15.47
CA LEU A 887 17.13 6.18 -15.74
C LEU A 887 16.23 7.28 -16.31
N VAL A 888 16.38 8.50 -15.81
CA VAL A 888 15.72 9.68 -16.36
C VAL A 888 16.75 10.50 -17.13
N PRO A 889 16.56 10.78 -18.43
CA PRO A 889 17.48 11.63 -19.18
C PRO A 889 17.66 13.00 -18.53
N LYS A 890 18.87 13.54 -18.55
CA LYS A 890 19.11 14.94 -18.19
C LYS A 890 18.63 15.85 -19.31
N PHE A 891 17.33 16.16 -19.32
CA PHE A 891 16.71 16.97 -20.38
C PHE A 891 17.23 18.42 -20.45
N GLY A 892 17.72 18.98 -19.34
CA GLY A 892 18.15 20.38 -19.26
C GLY A 892 16.99 21.37 -19.49
N THR A 893 17.31 22.56 -19.98
CA THR A 893 16.32 23.62 -20.30
C THR A 893 15.79 23.55 -21.73
N GLY A 894 16.39 22.68 -22.56
CA GLY A 894 16.01 22.50 -23.96
C GLY A 894 14.73 21.68 -24.17
N GLN A 895 14.25 21.68 -25.41
CA GLN A 895 13.17 20.81 -25.84
C GLN A 895 13.69 19.38 -26.05
N VAL A 896 12.94 18.39 -25.57
CA VAL A 896 13.24 16.98 -25.82
C VAL A 896 13.09 16.64 -27.31
N ASP A 897 14.03 15.87 -27.87
CA ASP A 897 13.89 15.36 -29.23
C ASP A 897 12.63 14.48 -29.36
N ARG A 898 11.69 14.97 -30.16
CA ARG A 898 10.39 14.34 -30.34
C ARG A 898 10.44 13.07 -31.17
N LYS A 899 11.54 12.82 -31.89
CA LYS A 899 11.77 11.57 -32.64
C LYS A 899 12.07 10.40 -31.70
N LEU A 900 12.64 10.68 -30.53
CA LEU A 900 12.90 9.66 -29.52
C LEU A 900 11.60 9.16 -28.89
N ARG A 901 11.60 7.88 -28.53
CA ARG A 901 10.52 7.14 -27.87
C ARG A 901 11.05 6.51 -26.57
N SER A 902 10.16 6.01 -25.72
CA SER A 902 10.54 5.31 -24.47
C SER A 902 11.59 4.22 -24.67
N ASN A 903 11.53 3.53 -25.81
CA ASN A 903 12.43 2.44 -26.16
C ASN A 903 13.73 2.87 -26.89
N THR A 904 13.87 4.14 -27.26
CA THR A 904 15.08 4.68 -27.92
C THR A 904 15.75 5.82 -27.14
N ILE A 905 15.11 6.31 -26.08
CA ILE A 905 15.58 7.48 -25.32
C ILE A 905 16.94 7.26 -24.67
N LEU A 906 17.23 6.02 -24.22
CA LEU A 906 18.52 5.65 -23.63
C LEU A 906 19.65 5.78 -24.66
N GLU A 907 19.36 5.56 -25.95
CA GLU A 907 20.35 5.74 -27.02
C GLU A 907 20.54 7.20 -27.40
N GLY A 908 19.50 8.03 -27.30
CA GLY A 908 19.52 9.44 -27.70
C GLY A 908 20.12 10.42 -26.68
N TYR A 909 20.50 9.97 -25.48
CA TYR A 909 21.10 10.79 -24.43
C TYR A 909 22.36 10.12 -23.87
N ASP A 910 23.31 10.93 -23.39
CA ASP A 910 24.54 10.43 -22.76
C ASP A 910 24.57 10.62 -21.25
N LYS A 911 23.75 11.52 -20.71
CA LYS A 911 23.69 11.84 -19.26
C LYS A 911 22.31 11.57 -18.70
N PHE A 912 22.29 10.93 -17.53
CA PHE A 912 21.07 10.47 -16.86
C PHE A 912 21.09 10.75 -15.36
N TYR A 913 19.90 10.70 -14.78
CA TYR A 913 19.65 10.59 -13.35
C TYR A 913 19.20 9.16 -13.03
N LEU A 914 19.75 8.57 -11.96
CA LEU A 914 19.25 7.32 -11.38
C LEU A 914 18.01 7.61 -10.53
N ASN A 915 16.88 7.05 -10.92
CA ASN A 915 15.61 7.32 -10.25
C ASN A 915 15.42 6.46 -8.99
N GLN A 916 15.80 6.98 -7.82
CA GLN A 916 15.49 6.31 -6.55
C GLN A 916 14.00 6.39 -6.16
N TYR A 917 13.21 7.27 -6.77
CA TYR A 917 11.77 7.41 -6.45
C TYR A 917 10.91 6.36 -7.18
N LEU A 918 11.52 5.41 -7.88
CA LEU A 918 10.81 4.39 -8.67
C LEU A 918 9.75 3.65 -7.85
N ASP A 919 10.13 3.23 -6.65
CA ASP A 919 9.28 2.57 -5.66
C ASP A 919 9.86 2.77 -4.25
N LYS A 920 9.15 2.33 -3.21
CA LYS A 920 9.56 2.52 -1.80
C LYS A 920 10.90 1.84 -1.49
N ASP A 921 11.09 0.67 -2.07
CA ASP A 921 12.30 -0.13 -1.85
C ASP A 921 13.50 0.50 -2.55
N ALA A 922 13.32 1.06 -3.76
CA ALA A 922 14.36 1.81 -4.48
C ALA A 922 14.80 3.03 -3.69
N TYR A 923 13.83 3.74 -3.13
CA TYR A 923 14.10 4.93 -2.35
C TYR A 923 14.97 4.58 -1.16
N ARG A 924 14.56 3.59 -0.36
CA ARG A 924 15.35 3.14 0.80
C ARG A 924 16.70 2.58 0.40
N SER A 925 16.72 1.63 -0.54
CA SER A 925 17.93 0.88 -0.90
C SER A 925 19.00 1.74 -1.58
N MET A 926 18.64 2.87 -2.19
CA MET A 926 19.60 3.74 -2.90
C MET A 926 19.93 5.03 -2.15
N TYR A 927 19.07 5.50 -1.26
CA TYR A 927 19.20 6.81 -0.61
C TYR A 927 19.80 6.73 0.80
N TRP A 928 19.48 5.70 1.58
CA TRP A 928 19.87 5.62 2.99
C TRP A 928 21.02 4.62 3.18
N ASN A 929 22.15 5.06 3.73
CA ASN A 929 23.33 4.22 3.98
C ASN A 929 23.33 3.57 5.37
N ASP A 930 22.44 3.97 6.29
CA ASP A 930 22.43 3.35 7.61
C ASP A 930 21.86 1.93 7.53
N LYS A 931 22.61 0.98 8.09
CA LYS A 931 22.09 -0.34 8.48
C LYS A 931 21.01 -0.08 9.54
N ILE A 932 19.73 -0.19 9.15
CA ILE A 932 18.58 -0.17 10.08
C ILE A 932 18.41 -1.55 10.67
#